data_AF-A0A818YDX0-F1
#
_entry.id   AF-A0A818YDX0-F1
#
_cell.length_a   1.000
_cell.length_b   1.000
_cell.length_c   1.000
_cell.angle_alpha   90.00
_cell.angle_beta   90.00
_cell.angle_gamma   90.00
#
_symmetry.space_group_name_H-M   'P 1'
#
loop_
_entity.id
_entity.type
_entity.pdbx_description
1 polymer ?
#
loop_
_entity_poly.entity_id
_entity_poly.type
_entity_poly.pdbx_seq_one_letter_code
_entity_poly.pdbx_strand_id
1 'polypeptide(L)'
;MSPIHIIISGASSVGKSTLVDECIRKFRQDKKLKYVHFKRIQEVARTVLNQLKITGTHLENYIKHNNIEKFSDVQEKIIHEQTLCFDKEKENNYLSDRSGFDALAYIHCYFKNEQKSNSIFQSKLFQLLINQCQNGLIFIIHPQEDLQAQNDNMRIVPNYQDQIEYTESLKHWYTKAHLSYFVLTDLDITKRVEFIEKHIHGHFHWLPPEIPIPLCLPFHLNKNQHHGQNNIAVRSHSDQSYMRFIEILDKQNIKISYKKYDKNRLVEKYDPSCLNNKFVSILFDQKLDNTFLENILFNQILINSEQYHFIGYSNSQLRGRSCYLYAGSIEQTEQIINDNGDFHKIKNLSKRAARIGLLFSSCTPTIHIEPDHVIQIDDIERNGYTFTDGCGIIGRSLANQIVSYLNDFKKPILTLNDDNQIEENTCPCAFQVRYQGYKGVLMINNDDQDDNIQVRPSMKKFTSTISTCLYVCDDGYSGPKLGFLIKQFIILLSGLNIPDEIFLKKQEEHFHEIISMCDDMNVAIKYSLYFDRIDLIYHLLSANFQFVQSELEILQKKALESVEKLKIPITKSRLAFGVCDPYNVLKSGEVYFRPTFNGRQFMIDSKICFVAKSPSYHLGDIRVLKLTSYQQLEHLYDVIVFPTKGQRPHPNEIAGSDLDGDKYLICWDNDLIPNQMNKPMDYNSTAKAKESEFITRKEMISHFANAQKNNQSGIIDHYYNYWANLLGVNSTQCRRLAELFSEAVDAPKTGQRIRIPAELKPSRKEKQQLNNETTSIETTQGCHI
;
A
#
# COMPACT_ATOMS: atom_id res chain seq x y z
N MET A 1 -11.11 -25.03 0.09
CA MET A 1 -12.45 -24.41 0.22
C MET A 1 -13.00 -24.89 1.55
N SER A 2 -13.58 -24.00 2.37
CA SER A 2 -14.34 -24.44 3.53
C SER A 2 -15.57 -25.24 3.06
N PRO A 3 -15.98 -26.30 3.76
CA PRO A 3 -17.19 -27.04 3.43
C PRO A 3 -18.41 -26.12 3.53
N ILE A 4 -19.35 -26.30 2.63
CA ILE A 4 -20.60 -25.53 2.58
C ILE A 4 -21.74 -26.41 3.09
N HIS A 5 -22.42 -25.93 4.13
CA HIS A 5 -23.63 -26.55 4.67
C HIS A 5 -24.84 -25.79 4.17
N ILE A 6 -25.69 -26.42 3.36
CA ILE A 6 -26.98 -25.88 2.96
C ILE A 6 -28.03 -26.52 3.87
N ILE A 7 -28.80 -25.70 4.56
CA ILE A 7 -29.74 -26.15 5.58
C ILE A 7 -31.13 -25.61 5.22
N ILE A 8 -32.08 -26.52 5.00
CA ILE A 8 -33.46 -26.20 4.70
C ILE A 8 -34.28 -26.49 5.95
N SER A 9 -34.78 -25.46 6.62
CA SER A 9 -35.58 -25.56 7.85
C SER A 9 -37.01 -25.10 7.61
N GLY A 10 -37.92 -25.43 8.53
CA GLY A 10 -39.33 -25.03 8.43
C GLY A 10 -40.28 -26.02 9.09
N ALA A 11 -41.56 -25.67 9.16
CA ALA A 11 -42.60 -26.48 9.83
C ALA A 11 -42.71 -27.91 9.26
N SER A 12 -43.39 -28.81 9.97
CA SER A 12 -43.66 -30.15 9.43
C SER A 12 -44.40 -30.05 8.10
N SER A 13 -44.06 -30.97 7.18
CA SER A 13 -44.80 -31.17 5.92
C SER A 13 -44.77 -30.05 4.87
N VAL A 14 -43.89 -29.05 5.02
CA VAL A 14 -43.65 -27.99 4.01
C VAL A 14 -42.77 -28.43 2.80
N GLY A 15 -42.58 -29.74 2.60
CA GLY A 15 -41.84 -30.29 1.45
C GLY A 15 -40.31 -30.20 1.52
N LYS A 16 -39.71 -30.07 2.71
CA LYS A 16 -38.25 -29.91 2.90
C LYS A 16 -37.41 -31.00 2.23
N SER A 17 -37.72 -32.27 2.49
CA SER A 17 -36.96 -33.41 1.99
C SER A 17 -37.08 -33.53 0.46
N THR A 18 -38.26 -33.20 -0.10
CA THR A 18 -38.49 -33.09 -1.55
C THR A 18 -37.66 -31.96 -2.16
N LEU A 19 -37.59 -30.79 -1.51
CA LEU A 19 -36.79 -29.66 -1.99
C LEU A 19 -35.29 -29.96 -2.00
N VAL A 20 -34.79 -30.66 -0.97
CA VAL A 20 -33.40 -31.15 -0.96
C VAL A 20 -33.12 -32.08 -2.16
N ASP A 21 -34.05 -32.97 -2.51
CA ASP A 21 -33.89 -33.90 -3.63
C ASP A 21 -33.84 -33.18 -4.98
N GLU A 22 -34.73 -32.21 -5.18
CA GLU A 22 -34.73 -31.39 -6.40
C GLU A 22 -33.48 -30.52 -6.52
N CYS A 23 -32.97 -29.97 -5.40
CA CYS A 23 -31.69 -29.27 -5.36
C CYS A 23 -30.53 -30.18 -5.81
N ILE A 24 -30.43 -31.42 -5.30
CA ILE A 24 -29.37 -32.36 -5.71
C ILE A 24 -29.46 -32.67 -7.20
N ARG A 25 -30.67 -32.91 -7.71
CA ARG A 25 -30.91 -33.20 -9.13
C ARG A 25 -30.47 -32.03 -10.01
N LYS A 26 -30.83 -30.80 -9.63
CA LYS A 26 -30.44 -29.57 -10.33
C LYS A 26 -28.93 -29.33 -10.27
N PHE A 27 -28.30 -29.46 -9.12
CA PHE A 27 -26.85 -29.20 -8.96
C PHE A 27 -25.98 -30.16 -9.78
N ARG A 28 -26.42 -31.40 -10.01
CA ARG A 28 -25.73 -32.35 -10.90
C ARG A 28 -25.74 -31.92 -12.38
N GLN A 29 -26.72 -31.12 -12.78
CA GLN A 29 -26.88 -30.61 -14.14
C GLN A 29 -26.25 -29.22 -14.34
N ASP A 30 -25.96 -28.51 -13.24
CA ASP A 30 -25.35 -27.19 -13.27
C ASP A 30 -23.87 -27.23 -13.73
N LYS A 31 -23.45 -26.22 -14.49
CA LYS A 31 -22.10 -26.19 -15.10
C LYS A 31 -20.97 -26.11 -14.08
N LYS A 32 -21.22 -25.55 -12.89
CA LYS A 32 -20.23 -25.27 -11.84
C LYS A 32 -20.39 -26.19 -10.63
N LEU A 33 -21.62 -26.44 -10.19
CA LEU A 33 -21.94 -27.22 -8.99
C LEU A 33 -21.85 -28.73 -9.21
N LYS A 34 -21.85 -29.22 -10.47
CA LYS A 34 -21.71 -30.66 -10.76
C LYS A 34 -20.42 -31.30 -10.25
N TYR A 35 -19.38 -30.50 -9.99
CA TYR A 35 -18.10 -30.95 -9.44
C TYR A 35 -18.02 -30.86 -7.91
N VAL A 36 -19.06 -30.34 -7.26
CA VAL A 36 -19.14 -30.21 -5.81
C VAL A 36 -19.96 -31.37 -5.24
N HIS A 37 -19.36 -32.19 -4.40
CA HIS A 37 -20.06 -33.28 -3.73
C HIS A 37 -20.78 -32.77 -2.48
N PHE A 38 -22.11 -32.93 -2.44
CA PHE A 38 -22.95 -32.68 -1.26
C PHE A 38 -23.42 -33.99 -0.64
N LYS A 39 -23.10 -34.21 0.64
CA LYS A 39 -23.63 -35.29 1.45
C LYS A 39 -25.03 -34.92 1.94
N ARG A 40 -26.01 -35.77 1.63
CA ARG A 40 -27.40 -35.60 2.04
C ARG A 40 -27.55 -35.95 3.52
N ILE A 41 -28.15 -35.06 4.30
CA ILE A 41 -28.64 -35.33 5.66
C ILE A 41 -30.16 -35.15 5.64
N GLN A 42 -30.89 -36.23 5.87
CA GLN A 42 -32.35 -36.16 5.93
C GLN A 42 -32.90 -37.14 6.96
N GLU A 43 -34.14 -36.90 7.38
CA GLU A 43 -34.93 -37.84 8.19
C GLU A 43 -34.30 -38.18 9.56
N VAL A 44 -33.37 -37.36 10.06
CA VAL A 44 -32.70 -37.55 11.37
C VAL A 44 -33.72 -37.71 12.51
N ALA A 45 -34.71 -36.83 12.57
CA ALA A 45 -35.77 -36.91 13.56
C ALA A 45 -36.59 -38.22 13.46
N ARG A 46 -36.85 -38.72 12.25
CA ARG A 46 -37.60 -39.96 12.02
C ARG A 46 -36.79 -41.17 12.50
N THR A 47 -35.48 -41.17 12.24
CA THR A 47 -34.55 -42.20 12.74
C THR A 47 -34.54 -42.24 14.27
N VAL A 48 -34.42 -41.07 14.92
CA VAL A 48 -34.44 -40.97 16.40
C VAL A 48 -35.78 -41.47 16.96
N LEU A 49 -36.90 -41.05 16.39
CA LEU A 49 -38.23 -41.48 16.85
C LEU A 49 -38.42 -43.00 16.71
N ASN A 50 -37.97 -43.59 15.60
CA ASN A 50 -38.00 -45.04 15.40
C ASN A 50 -37.12 -45.79 16.41
N GLN A 51 -35.90 -45.31 16.67
CA GLN A 51 -35.01 -45.89 17.67
C GLN A 51 -35.61 -45.84 19.09
N LEU A 52 -36.30 -44.74 19.41
CA LEU A 52 -36.99 -44.56 20.69
C LEU A 52 -38.34 -45.27 20.76
N LYS A 53 -38.84 -45.85 19.66
CA LYS A 53 -40.19 -46.41 19.50
C LYS A 53 -41.30 -45.41 19.87
N ILE A 54 -41.10 -44.14 19.55
CA ILE A 54 -42.03 -43.03 19.81
C ILE A 54 -42.74 -42.68 18.49
N THR A 55 -44.06 -42.61 18.52
CA THR A 55 -44.89 -42.18 17.37
C THR A 55 -45.40 -40.75 17.54
N GLY A 56 -46.00 -40.18 16.49
CA GLY A 56 -46.65 -38.86 16.56
C GLY A 56 -47.66 -38.76 17.72
N THR A 57 -48.45 -39.81 17.93
CA THR A 57 -49.43 -39.91 19.03
C THR A 57 -48.80 -39.80 20.42
N HIS A 58 -47.58 -40.31 20.60
CA HIS A 58 -46.88 -40.18 21.89
C HIS A 58 -46.45 -38.72 22.15
N LEU A 59 -45.96 -38.04 21.12
CA LEU A 59 -45.59 -36.62 21.20
C LEU A 59 -46.82 -35.74 21.45
N GLU A 60 -47.94 -36.01 20.77
CA GLU A 60 -49.22 -35.34 21.02
C GLU A 60 -49.70 -35.57 22.45
N ASN A 61 -49.54 -36.79 22.99
CA ASN A 61 -49.90 -37.07 24.38
C ASN A 61 -49.02 -36.29 25.36
N TYR A 62 -47.72 -36.12 25.09
CA TYR A 62 -46.86 -35.28 25.94
C TYR A 62 -47.29 -33.81 25.91
N ILE A 63 -47.71 -33.28 24.75
CA ILE A 63 -48.23 -31.91 24.65
C ILE A 63 -49.57 -31.78 25.39
N LYS A 64 -50.52 -32.68 25.15
CA LYS A 64 -51.85 -32.67 25.79
C LYS A 64 -51.79 -32.73 27.32
N HIS A 65 -50.81 -33.45 27.87
CA HIS A 65 -50.62 -33.59 29.32
C HIS A 65 -49.55 -32.65 29.88
N ASN A 66 -49.13 -31.63 29.11
CA ASN A 66 -48.12 -30.65 29.48
C ASN A 66 -46.79 -31.26 30.02
N ASN A 67 -46.39 -32.41 29.48
CA ASN A 67 -45.20 -33.15 29.89
C ASN A 67 -43.94 -32.65 29.16
N ILE A 68 -43.51 -31.44 29.54
CA ILE A 68 -42.39 -30.75 28.88
C ILE A 68 -41.07 -31.50 28.97
N GLU A 69 -40.80 -32.21 30.08
CA GLU A 69 -39.54 -32.92 30.28
C GLU A 69 -39.40 -34.09 29.29
N LYS A 70 -40.42 -34.97 29.20
CA LYS A 70 -40.40 -36.07 28.23
C LYS A 70 -40.37 -35.58 26.78
N PHE A 71 -41.02 -34.46 26.49
CA PHE A 71 -40.97 -33.88 25.15
C PHE A 71 -39.58 -33.31 24.84
N SER A 72 -38.98 -32.57 25.78
CA SER A 72 -37.64 -31.98 25.64
C SER A 72 -36.57 -33.06 25.49
N ASP A 73 -36.66 -34.17 26.25
CA ASP A 73 -35.73 -35.30 26.14
C ASP A 73 -35.66 -35.87 24.72
N VAL A 74 -36.81 -35.94 24.03
CA VAL A 74 -36.86 -36.41 22.64
C VAL A 74 -36.22 -35.39 21.71
N GLN A 75 -36.51 -34.10 21.90
CA GLN A 75 -35.95 -33.02 21.07
C GLN A 75 -34.44 -32.86 21.27
N GLU A 76 -33.93 -33.00 22.49
CA GLU A 76 -32.49 -32.96 22.80
C GLU A 76 -31.74 -34.13 22.15
N LYS A 77 -32.33 -35.33 22.09
CA LYS A 77 -31.78 -36.46 21.32
C LYS A 77 -31.74 -36.18 19.83
N ILE A 78 -32.76 -35.50 19.29
CA ILE A 78 -32.76 -35.08 17.87
C ILE A 78 -31.63 -34.05 17.62
N ILE A 79 -31.43 -33.09 18.53
CA ILE A 79 -30.33 -32.11 18.46
C ILE A 79 -28.98 -32.83 18.50
N HIS A 80 -28.81 -33.79 19.40
CA HIS A 80 -27.60 -34.59 19.51
C HIS A 80 -27.28 -35.33 18.21
N GLU A 81 -28.22 -36.11 17.68
CA GLU A 81 -28.00 -36.86 16.43
C GLU A 81 -27.79 -35.93 15.23
N GLN A 82 -28.48 -34.79 15.17
CA GLN A 82 -28.26 -33.79 14.13
C GLN A 82 -26.85 -33.20 14.20
N THR A 83 -26.33 -32.97 15.42
CA THR A 83 -24.97 -32.45 15.64
C THR A 83 -23.90 -33.46 15.25
N LEU A 84 -24.15 -34.76 15.43
CA LEU A 84 -23.29 -35.86 14.98
C LEU A 84 -23.27 -36.04 13.46
N CYS A 85 -24.38 -35.72 12.78
CA CYS A 85 -24.45 -35.81 11.32
C CYS A 85 -23.56 -34.77 10.61
N PHE A 86 -23.35 -33.61 11.23
CA PHE A 86 -22.38 -32.61 10.77
C PHE A 86 -20.96 -33.02 11.19
N ASP A 87 -20.06 -33.11 10.22
CA ASP A 87 -18.66 -33.52 10.45
C ASP A 87 -17.99 -32.70 11.55
N LYS A 88 -17.21 -33.35 12.41
CA LYS A 88 -16.33 -32.63 13.35
C LYS A 88 -15.07 -32.11 12.66
N GLU A 89 -14.65 -32.73 11.54
CA GLU A 89 -13.38 -32.46 10.86
C GLU A 89 -13.50 -31.42 9.71
N LYS A 90 -14.71 -30.96 9.38
CA LYS A 90 -15.01 -29.91 8.39
C LYS A 90 -14.51 -30.20 6.96
N GLU A 91 -14.61 -31.44 6.47
CA GLU A 91 -14.15 -31.77 5.09
C GLU A 91 -15.29 -31.87 4.05
N ASN A 92 -16.51 -32.19 4.47
CA ASN A 92 -17.63 -32.50 3.56
C ASN A 92 -18.63 -31.33 3.39
N ASN A 93 -19.15 -31.10 2.17
CA ASN A 93 -20.32 -30.23 1.96
C ASN A 93 -21.60 -30.99 2.28
N TYR A 94 -22.60 -30.31 2.84
CA TYR A 94 -23.84 -30.95 3.25
C TYR A 94 -25.06 -30.24 2.70
N LEU A 95 -26.11 -31.01 2.44
CA LEU A 95 -27.45 -30.51 2.16
C LEU A 95 -28.40 -31.20 3.14
N SER A 96 -28.89 -30.44 4.11
CA SER A 96 -29.66 -30.92 5.25
C SER A 96 -31.11 -30.41 5.20
N ASP A 97 -32.09 -31.27 5.47
CA ASP A 97 -33.51 -30.88 5.57
C ASP A 97 -33.93 -30.39 6.97
N ARG A 98 -32.94 -30.23 7.87
CA ARG A 98 -33.06 -29.70 9.24
C ARG A 98 -31.74 -29.10 9.72
N SER A 99 -31.86 -28.21 10.69
CA SER A 99 -30.73 -27.52 11.34
C SER A 99 -30.47 -27.97 12.77
N GLY A 100 -31.44 -28.62 13.42
CA GLY A 100 -31.46 -28.84 14.87
C GLY A 100 -32.09 -27.71 15.67
N PHE A 101 -32.16 -26.47 15.12
CA PHE A 101 -33.03 -25.41 15.65
C PHE A 101 -34.50 -25.78 15.53
N ASP A 102 -34.84 -26.66 14.59
CA ASP A 102 -36.19 -27.16 14.38
C ASP A 102 -36.76 -27.81 15.66
N ALA A 103 -35.93 -28.54 16.40
CA ALA A 103 -36.28 -29.21 17.64
C ALA A 103 -36.49 -28.22 18.80
N LEU A 104 -35.65 -27.19 18.88
CA LEU A 104 -35.78 -26.10 19.85
C LEU A 104 -37.05 -25.27 19.59
N ALA A 105 -37.34 -24.98 18.32
CA ALA A 105 -38.53 -24.25 17.92
C ALA A 105 -39.83 -24.98 18.32
N TYR A 106 -39.85 -26.32 18.29
CA TYR A 106 -41.00 -27.12 18.75
C TYR A 106 -41.25 -27.02 20.25
N ILE A 107 -40.21 -27.03 21.09
CA ILE A 107 -40.34 -26.86 22.54
C ILE A 107 -40.93 -25.47 22.84
N HIS A 108 -40.35 -24.45 22.22
CA HIS A 108 -40.78 -23.07 22.39
C HIS A 108 -42.22 -22.83 21.89
N CYS A 109 -42.59 -23.41 20.74
CA CYS A 109 -43.92 -23.27 20.15
C CYS A 109 -45.01 -23.96 20.97
N TYR A 110 -44.84 -25.23 21.34
CA TYR A 110 -45.92 -26.01 21.97
C TYR A 110 -46.10 -25.76 23.46
N PHE A 111 -45.03 -25.42 24.19
CA PHE A 111 -45.09 -25.23 25.64
C PHE A 111 -44.98 -23.77 26.06
N LYS A 112 -44.70 -22.85 25.12
CA LYS A 112 -44.46 -21.41 25.39
C LYS A 112 -43.48 -21.17 26.56
N ASN A 113 -42.55 -22.11 26.77
CA ASN A 113 -41.64 -22.12 27.90
C ASN A 113 -40.26 -21.62 27.45
N GLU A 114 -40.04 -20.32 27.66
CA GLU A 114 -38.80 -19.66 27.28
C GLU A 114 -37.62 -20.10 28.16
N GLN A 115 -37.84 -20.44 29.43
CA GLN A 115 -36.79 -20.86 30.35
C GLN A 115 -36.14 -22.18 29.92
N LYS A 116 -36.94 -23.21 29.61
CA LYS A 116 -36.42 -24.50 29.14
C LYS A 116 -35.71 -24.37 27.79
N SER A 117 -36.31 -23.60 26.87
CA SER A 117 -35.72 -23.35 25.56
C SER A 117 -34.39 -22.59 25.66
N ASN A 118 -34.31 -21.57 26.53
CA ASN A 118 -33.05 -20.85 26.80
C ASN A 118 -31.98 -21.74 27.43
N SER A 119 -32.37 -22.65 28.34
CA SER A 119 -31.45 -23.62 28.94
C SER A 119 -30.81 -24.53 27.88
N ILE A 120 -31.62 -25.07 26.95
CA ILE A 120 -31.13 -25.90 25.85
C ILE A 120 -30.26 -25.08 24.89
N PHE A 121 -30.68 -23.86 24.55
CA PHE A 121 -29.93 -22.95 23.68
C PHE A 121 -28.53 -22.60 24.23
N GLN A 122 -28.41 -22.45 25.55
CA GLN A 122 -27.14 -22.17 26.24
C GLN A 122 -26.29 -23.43 26.47
N SER A 123 -26.82 -24.63 26.21
CA SER A 123 -26.09 -25.87 26.41
C SER A 123 -24.86 -25.96 25.49
N LYS A 124 -23.80 -26.62 25.98
CA LYS A 124 -22.56 -26.84 25.21
C LYS A 124 -22.83 -27.53 23.87
N LEU A 125 -23.79 -28.45 23.83
CA LEU A 125 -24.20 -29.17 22.63
C LEU A 125 -24.79 -28.21 21.59
N PHE A 126 -25.71 -27.33 22.01
CA PHE A 126 -26.37 -26.40 21.10
C PHE A 126 -25.41 -25.29 20.63
N GLN A 127 -24.46 -24.85 21.46
CA GLN A 127 -23.41 -23.91 21.04
C GLN A 127 -22.48 -24.51 19.97
N LEU A 128 -22.21 -25.83 20.03
CA LEU A 128 -21.48 -26.53 18.97
C LEU A 128 -22.27 -26.53 17.65
N LEU A 129 -23.58 -26.78 17.72
CA LEU A 129 -24.47 -26.74 16.57
C LEU A 129 -24.55 -25.33 15.95
N ILE A 130 -24.59 -24.27 16.76
CA ILE A 130 -24.53 -22.87 16.29
C ILE A 130 -23.26 -22.64 15.47
N ASN A 131 -22.10 -23.03 15.99
CA ASN A 131 -20.81 -22.89 15.30
C ASN A 131 -20.77 -23.68 13.98
N GLN A 132 -21.37 -24.89 13.94
CA GLN A 132 -21.51 -25.66 12.69
C GLN A 132 -22.40 -24.95 11.66
N CYS A 133 -23.42 -24.21 12.11
CA CYS A 133 -24.33 -23.46 11.23
C CYS A 133 -23.78 -22.09 10.79
N GLN A 134 -22.78 -21.51 11.48
CA GLN A 134 -22.24 -20.17 11.19
C GLN A 134 -21.66 -20.02 9.78
N ASN A 135 -21.18 -21.11 9.18
CA ASN A 135 -20.61 -21.12 7.82
C ASN A 135 -21.57 -21.75 6.78
N GLY A 136 -22.85 -21.89 7.13
CA GLY A 136 -23.86 -22.50 6.25
C GLY A 136 -24.86 -21.49 5.68
N LEU A 137 -25.52 -21.87 4.58
CA LEU A 137 -26.67 -21.16 4.03
C LEU A 137 -27.96 -21.76 4.60
N ILE A 138 -28.74 -20.95 5.31
CA ILE A 138 -29.98 -21.37 5.96
C ILE A 138 -31.18 -20.85 5.17
N PHE A 139 -32.09 -21.73 4.81
CA PHE A 139 -33.34 -21.41 4.11
C PHE A 139 -34.53 -21.88 4.94
N ILE A 140 -35.43 -20.96 5.30
CA ILE A 140 -36.67 -21.24 6.02
C ILE A 140 -37.83 -21.27 5.03
N ILE A 141 -38.52 -22.40 4.91
CA ILE A 141 -39.73 -22.49 4.09
C ILE A 141 -40.90 -21.88 4.85
N HIS A 142 -41.53 -20.86 4.28
CA HIS A 142 -42.75 -20.28 4.82
C HIS A 142 -43.94 -21.22 4.56
N PRO A 143 -44.77 -21.52 5.57
CA PRO A 143 -46.00 -22.29 5.39
C PRO A 143 -46.92 -21.65 4.35
N GLN A 144 -47.70 -22.47 3.66
CA GLN A 144 -48.68 -22.03 2.67
C GLN A 144 -50.00 -22.73 2.95
N GLU A 145 -51.11 -21.99 2.92
CA GLU A 145 -52.43 -22.49 3.29
C GLU A 145 -52.90 -23.63 2.37
N ASP A 146 -52.49 -23.60 1.10
CA ASP A 146 -52.82 -24.58 0.05
C ASP A 146 -52.06 -25.92 0.16
N LEU A 147 -51.07 -26.03 1.06
CA LEU A 147 -50.22 -27.21 1.25
C LEU A 147 -50.37 -27.78 2.67
N GLN A 148 -51.55 -28.31 2.99
CA GLN A 148 -51.76 -29.01 4.26
C GLN A 148 -51.31 -30.47 4.19
N ALA A 149 -50.69 -30.93 5.27
CA ALA A 149 -50.12 -32.28 5.36
C ALA A 149 -51.18 -33.38 5.33
N GLN A 150 -50.90 -34.49 4.65
CA GLN A 150 -51.59 -35.75 4.88
C GLN A 150 -51.00 -36.46 6.11
N ASN A 151 -51.86 -37.08 6.93
CA ASN A 151 -51.50 -37.75 8.17
C ASN A 151 -50.62 -38.99 7.90
N ASP A 152 -49.35 -38.96 8.34
CA ASP A 152 -48.39 -40.07 8.16
C ASP A 152 -48.18 -40.92 9.43
N ASN A 153 -48.99 -40.72 10.48
CA ASN A 153 -48.92 -41.38 11.80
C ASN A 153 -47.56 -41.27 12.54
N MET A 154 -46.61 -40.48 12.02
CA MET A 154 -45.25 -40.38 12.55
C MET A 154 -44.97 -39.01 13.19
N ARG A 155 -45.69 -37.96 12.80
CA ARG A 155 -45.46 -36.57 13.24
C ARG A 155 -46.76 -35.92 13.71
N ILE A 156 -46.67 -34.91 14.57
CA ILE A 156 -47.81 -34.02 14.89
C ILE A 156 -48.21 -33.32 13.58
N VAL A 157 -49.51 -33.28 13.28
CA VAL A 157 -50.06 -32.58 12.09
C VAL A 157 -50.56 -31.20 12.53
N PRO A 158 -49.72 -30.16 12.51
CA PRO A 158 -50.12 -28.79 12.88
C PRO A 158 -51.09 -28.21 11.86
N ASN A 159 -52.10 -27.50 12.35
CA ASN A 159 -52.93 -26.65 11.48
C ASN A 159 -52.07 -25.50 10.90
N TYR A 160 -52.59 -24.77 9.91
CA TYR A 160 -51.83 -23.69 9.26
C TYR A 160 -51.31 -22.64 10.25
N GLN A 161 -52.11 -22.27 11.26
CA GLN A 161 -51.74 -21.31 12.29
C GLN A 161 -50.57 -21.81 13.15
N ASP A 162 -50.60 -23.09 13.55
CA ASP A 162 -49.52 -23.74 14.31
C ASP A 162 -48.20 -23.75 13.50
N GLN A 163 -48.28 -23.90 12.18
CA GLN A 163 -47.09 -23.87 11.30
C GLN A 163 -46.48 -22.46 11.21
N ILE A 164 -47.33 -21.42 11.22
CA ILE A 164 -46.89 -20.03 11.26
C ILE A 164 -46.21 -19.73 12.60
N GLU A 165 -46.83 -20.09 13.72
CA GLU A 165 -46.27 -19.90 15.06
C GLU A 165 -44.93 -20.61 15.22
N TYR A 166 -44.82 -21.84 14.70
CA TYR A 166 -43.57 -22.58 14.66
C TYR A 166 -42.49 -21.84 13.85
N THR A 167 -42.85 -21.30 12.69
CA THR A 167 -41.91 -20.61 11.80
C THR A 167 -41.39 -19.32 12.44
N GLU A 168 -42.25 -18.57 13.14
CA GLU A 168 -41.84 -17.39 13.90
C GLU A 168 -40.95 -17.76 15.10
N SER A 169 -41.25 -18.85 15.79
CA SER A 169 -40.39 -19.42 16.84
C SER A 169 -38.99 -19.77 16.28
N LEU A 170 -38.93 -20.41 15.11
CA LEU A 170 -37.68 -20.77 14.45
C LEU A 170 -36.86 -19.52 14.06
N LYS A 171 -37.50 -18.50 13.47
CA LYS A 171 -36.86 -17.21 13.14
C LYS A 171 -36.33 -16.49 14.37
N HIS A 172 -37.06 -16.53 15.50
CA HIS A 172 -36.62 -15.95 16.76
C HIS A 172 -35.28 -16.57 17.20
N TRP A 173 -35.16 -17.90 17.20
CA TRP A 173 -33.95 -18.58 17.65
C TRP A 173 -32.75 -18.38 16.71
N TYR A 174 -32.97 -18.32 15.40
CA TYR A 174 -31.89 -17.97 14.46
C TYR A 174 -31.39 -16.55 14.67
N THR A 175 -32.30 -15.59 14.82
CA THR A 175 -31.96 -14.19 15.12
C THR A 175 -31.18 -14.07 16.42
N LYS A 176 -31.61 -14.80 17.47
CA LYS A 176 -30.94 -14.85 18.77
C LYS A 176 -29.54 -15.48 18.72
N ALA A 177 -29.31 -16.38 17.76
CA ALA A 177 -28.00 -16.99 17.49
C ALA A 177 -27.10 -16.16 16.54
N HIS A 178 -27.56 -14.99 16.08
CA HIS A 178 -26.90 -14.18 15.05
C HIS A 178 -26.63 -14.95 13.73
N LEU A 179 -27.51 -15.89 13.38
CA LEU A 179 -27.44 -16.65 12.14
C LEU A 179 -28.34 -16.02 11.08
N SER A 180 -27.75 -15.70 9.92
CA SER A 180 -28.50 -15.19 8.77
C SER A 180 -29.25 -16.32 8.08
N TYR A 181 -30.48 -16.05 7.63
CA TYR A 181 -31.31 -17.00 6.92
C TYR A 181 -32.10 -16.31 5.81
N PHE A 182 -32.54 -17.09 4.82
CA PHE A 182 -33.40 -16.64 3.74
C PHE A 182 -34.77 -17.29 3.88
N VAL A 183 -35.84 -16.56 3.54
CA VAL A 183 -37.20 -17.10 3.60
C VAL A 183 -37.67 -17.47 2.19
N LEU A 184 -38.14 -18.70 2.02
CA LEU A 184 -38.71 -19.21 0.78
C LEU A 184 -40.23 -19.11 0.85
N THR A 185 -40.82 -18.24 0.02
CA THR A 185 -42.28 -17.96 0.01
C THR A 185 -43.01 -18.49 -1.23
N ASP A 186 -42.30 -18.77 -2.33
CA ASP A 186 -42.92 -19.28 -3.56
C ASP A 186 -43.59 -20.65 -3.37
N LEU A 187 -44.72 -20.93 -4.03
CA LEU A 187 -45.35 -22.25 -4.05
C LEU A 187 -44.66 -23.25 -4.99
N ASP A 188 -44.02 -22.75 -6.05
CA ASP A 188 -43.38 -23.55 -7.08
C ASP A 188 -42.01 -24.06 -6.61
N ILE A 189 -41.87 -25.39 -6.57
CA ILE A 189 -40.62 -26.05 -6.17
C ILE A 189 -39.45 -25.68 -7.09
N THR A 190 -39.70 -25.43 -8.37
CA THR A 190 -38.68 -25.02 -9.34
C THR A 190 -38.12 -23.65 -8.98
N LYS A 191 -38.99 -22.69 -8.65
CA LYS A 191 -38.59 -21.34 -8.22
C LYS A 191 -37.83 -21.39 -6.90
N ARG A 192 -38.22 -22.25 -5.96
CA ARG A 192 -37.48 -22.46 -4.70
C ARG A 192 -36.07 -23.00 -4.97
N VAL A 193 -35.93 -23.98 -5.86
CA VAL A 193 -34.62 -24.54 -6.25
C VAL A 193 -33.76 -23.47 -6.92
N GLU A 194 -34.31 -22.68 -7.84
CA GLU A 194 -33.59 -21.58 -8.50
C GLU A 194 -33.16 -20.50 -7.50
N PHE A 195 -34.01 -20.20 -6.51
CA PHE A 195 -33.68 -19.27 -5.44
C PHE A 195 -32.50 -19.80 -4.60
N ILE A 196 -32.55 -21.06 -4.18
CA ILE A 196 -31.46 -21.70 -3.43
C ILE A 196 -30.18 -21.72 -4.29
N GLU A 197 -30.28 -22.13 -5.55
CA GLU A 197 -29.17 -22.18 -6.51
C GLU A 197 -28.51 -20.81 -6.69
N LYS A 198 -29.29 -19.73 -6.84
CA LYS A 198 -28.78 -18.37 -6.95
C LYS A 198 -27.95 -17.96 -5.73
N HIS A 199 -28.42 -18.29 -4.52
CA HIS A 199 -27.71 -18.00 -3.28
C HIS A 199 -26.48 -18.89 -3.09
N ILE A 200 -26.54 -20.14 -3.57
CA ILE A 200 -25.38 -21.04 -3.62
C ILE A 200 -24.34 -20.51 -4.60
N HIS A 201 -24.68 -20.06 -5.80
CA HIS A 201 -23.73 -19.42 -6.71
C HIS A 201 -23.16 -18.11 -6.16
N GLY A 202 -23.92 -17.40 -5.32
CA GLY A 202 -23.42 -16.25 -4.54
C GLY A 202 -22.45 -16.65 -3.42
N HIS A 203 -22.64 -17.83 -2.81
CA HIS A 203 -21.86 -18.33 -1.67
C HIS A 203 -20.63 -19.18 -2.07
N PHE A 204 -20.75 -20.00 -3.13
CA PHE A 204 -19.61 -20.53 -3.87
C PHE A 204 -18.99 -19.36 -4.61
N HIS A 205 -18.04 -18.71 -3.94
CA HIS A 205 -17.06 -17.88 -4.62
C HIS A 205 -16.22 -18.74 -5.58
N TRP A 206 -16.77 -19.05 -6.75
CA TRP A 206 -16.09 -18.70 -8.00
C TRP A 206 -16.10 -17.16 -8.05
N LEU A 207 -15.35 -16.55 -7.11
CA LEU A 207 -15.39 -15.15 -6.66
C LEU A 207 -16.01 -14.13 -7.65
N PRO A 208 -16.78 -13.12 -7.19
CA PRO A 208 -18.03 -13.07 -6.39
C PRO A 208 -19.22 -12.51 -7.23
N PRO A 209 -20.47 -12.50 -6.72
CA PRO A 209 -20.98 -11.26 -6.13
C PRO A 209 -21.62 -11.53 -4.76
N GLU A 210 -20.92 -11.16 -3.70
CA GLU A 210 -21.63 -10.56 -2.57
C GLU A 210 -22.24 -9.27 -3.12
N ILE A 211 -23.52 -9.03 -2.85
CA ILE A 211 -23.97 -7.66 -2.67
C ILE A 211 -23.17 -7.18 -1.46
N PRO A 212 -22.28 -6.19 -1.61
CA PRO A 212 -21.53 -5.71 -0.47
C PRO A 212 -22.55 -5.10 0.49
N ILE A 213 -22.55 -5.52 1.76
CA ILE A 213 -22.91 -4.55 2.78
C ILE A 213 -21.81 -3.51 2.64
N PRO A 214 -22.11 -2.30 2.17
CA PRO A 214 -21.07 -1.30 2.07
C PRO A 214 -20.56 -1.08 3.48
N LEU A 215 -19.26 -0.87 3.63
CA LEU A 215 -18.75 -0.34 4.88
C LEU A 215 -19.34 1.07 5.02
N CYS A 216 -20.54 1.18 5.60
CA CYS A 216 -21.17 2.41 5.98
C CYS A 216 -20.42 2.89 7.20
N LEU A 217 -19.54 3.87 7.03
CA LEU A 217 -18.85 4.51 8.15
C LEU A 217 -19.86 5.42 8.85
N PRO A 218 -20.36 5.08 10.06
CA PRO A 218 -21.22 5.97 10.83
C PRO A 218 -20.33 7.05 11.44
N PHE A 219 -20.86 8.27 11.51
CA PHE A 219 -20.20 9.39 12.17
C PHE A 219 -20.21 9.16 13.70
N HIS A 220 -19.17 8.54 14.24
CA HIS A 220 -18.85 8.68 15.66
C HIS A 220 -17.62 9.59 15.79
N LEU A 221 -17.89 10.89 15.88
CA LEU A 221 -16.99 11.80 16.59
C LEU A 221 -16.82 11.24 18.00
N ASN A 222 -15.70 10.57 18.27
CA ASN A 222 -15.18 10.52 19.62
C ASN A 222 -14.80 11.96 19.99
N LYS A 223 -15.77 12.72 20.49
CA LYS A 223 -15.52 13.85 21.38
C LYS A 223 -14.90 13.25 22.63
N ASN A 224 -13.58 13.07 22.62
CA ASN A 224 -12.72 13.17 23.80
C ASN A 224 -11.26 13.04 23.35
N GLN A 225 -10.47 14.04 23.78
CA GLN A 225 -9.01 14.17 23.66
C GLN A 225 -8.46 14.78 22.35
N HIS A 226 -8.67 16.08 22.17
CA HIS A 226 -7.70 17.10 22.61
C HIS A 226 -8.33 18.50 22.45
N HIS A 227 -8.22 19.30 23.51
CA HIS A 227 -8.55 20.71 23.48
C HIS A 227 -7.70 21.44 22.42
N GLY A 228 -8.41 22.07 21.49
CA GLY A 228 -7.88 22.97 20.48
C GLY A 228 -9.07 23.57 19.76
N GLN A 229 -9.78 24.47 20.45
CA GLN A 229 -10.74 25.35 19.80
C GLN A 229 -10.02 26.03 18.63
N ASN A 230 -10.47 25.76 17.42
CA ASN A 230 -10.57 26.76 16.38
C ASN A 230 -11.69 26.32 15.45
N ASN A 231 -12.81 27.03 15.55
CA ASN A 231 -13.69 27.25 14.41
C ASN A 231 -12.80 27.77 13.28
N ILE A 232 -12.42 26.91 12.35
CA ILE A 232 -11.89 27.37 11.06
C ILE A 232 -13.12 27.85 10.29
N ALA A 233 -13.52 29.08 10.56
CA ALA A 233 -14.01 29.94 9.51
C ALA A 233 -13.00 29.80 8.36
N VAL A 234 -13.49 29.35 7.21
CA VAL A 234 -12.73 29.32 5.96
C VAL A 234 -12.22 30.74 5.72
N ARG A 235 -11.00 31.02 6.18
CA ARG A 235 -10.28 32.23 5.86
C ARG A 235 -9.84 32.05 4.41
N SER A 236 -10.52 32.78 3.54
CA SER A 236 -10.26 32.88 2.12
C SER A 236 -8.92 33.58 1.87
N HIS A 237 -7.80 32.86 1.93
CA HIS A 237 -6.54 33.17 1.22
C HIS A 237 -5.82 31.86 0.81
N SER A 238 -5.86 31.60 -0.51
CA SER A 238 -4.97 30.83 -1.41
C SER A 238 -4.47 29.39 -1.11
N ASP A 239 -4.86 28.46 -2.01
CA ASP A 239 -4.08 27.35 -2.60
C ASP A 239 -3.76 26.05 -1.87
N GLN A 240 -4.30 25.79 -0.67
CA GLN A 240 -4.14 24.48 -0.03
C GLN A 240 -5.46 23.74 0.12
N SER A 241 -5.64 22.73 -0.73
CA SER A 241 -6.83 21.89 -0.73
C SER A 241 -6.58 20.62 0.10
N TYR A 242 -7.60 20.25 0.87
CA TYR A 242 -7.58 19.12 1.79
C TYR A 242 -8.41 17.99 1.21
N MET A 243 -7.95 16.75 1.39
CA MET A 243 -8.70 15.56 1.00
C MET A 243 -9.12 14.79 2.26
N ARG A 244 -10.26 14.11 2.19
CA ARG A 244 -10.63 13.11 3.20
C ARG A 244 -9.60 11.98 3.20
N PHE A 245 -9.11 11.67 4.39
CA PHE A 245 -8.14 10.62 4.66
C PHE A 245 -8.75 9.63 5.66
N ILE A 246 -8.83 8.37 5.27
CA ILE A 246 -9.41 7.28 6.06
C ILE A 246 -8.31 6.35 6.51
N GLU A 247 -8.23 6.08 7.81
CA GLU A 247 -7.32 5.13 8.41
C GLU A 247 -8.14 3.96 8.96
N ILE A 248 -7.96 2.77 8.40
CA ILE A 248 -8.53 1.54 8.93
C ILE A 248 -7.46 0.88 9.81
N LEU A 249 -7.64 0.99 11.13
CA LEU A 249 -6.71 0.48 12.12
C LEU A 249 -6.97 -1.01 12.40
N ASP A 250 -8.23 -1.38 12.48
CA ASP A 250 -8.69 -2.77 12.50
C ASP A 250 -10.13 -2.86 11.95
N LYS A 251 -10.79 -4.02 12.12
CA LYS A 251 -12.15 -4.26 11.60
C LYS A 251 -13.24 -3.37 12.24
N GLN A 252 -12.96 -2.75 13.39
CA GLN A 252 -13.91 -1.95 14.17
C GLN A 252 -13.43 -0.50 14.37
N ASN A 253 -12.12 -0.24 14.26
CA ASN A 253 -11.52 1.08 14.47
C ASN A 253 -11.18 1.76 13.15
N ILE A 254 -11.97 2.78 12.81
CA ILE A 254 -11.80 3.57 11.59
C ILE A 254 -11.73 5.05 11.96
N LYS A 255 -10.69 5.72 11.51
CA LYS A 255 -10.47 7.15 11.75
C LYS A 255 -10.60 7.90 10.43
N ILE A 256 -11.44 8.94 10.43
CA ILE A 256 -11.59 9.85 9.29
C ILE A 256 -11.00 11.20 9.69
N SER A 257 -10.16 11.75 8.83
CA SER A 257 -9.55 13.07 9.02
C SER A 257 -9.49 13.82 7.69
N TYR A 258 -9.30 15.13 7.73
CA TYR A 258 -8.94 15.91 6.55
C TYR A 258 -7.44 16.19 6.62
N LYS A 259 -6.71 15.76 5.59
CA LYS A 259 -5.28 16.01 5.47
C LYS A 259 -5.02 16.81 4.21
N LYS A 260 -4.02 17.67 4.27
CA LYS A 260 -3.44 18.26 3.06
C LYS A 260 -3.03 17.11 2.15
N TYR A 261 -3.52 17.11 0.92
CA TYR A 261 -3.14 16.09 -0.03
C TYR A 261 -1.99 16.58 -0.92
N ASP A 262 -1.20 15.61 -1.34
CA ASP A 262 -0.15 15.75 -2.32
C ASP A 262 -0.80 15.87 -3.70
N LYS A 263 -0.67 17.04 -4.35
CA LYS A 263 -1.23 17.31 -5.68
C LYS A 263 -0.77 16.23 -6.65
N ASN A 264 -1.66 15.75 -7.51
CA ASN A 264 -1.32 14.75 -8.52
C ASN A 264 -2.18 14.91 -9.77
N ARG A 265 -1.72 14.33 -10.88
CA ARG A 265 -2.30 14.52 -12.21
C ARG A 265 -3.79 14.20 -12.30
N LEU A 266 -4.24 13.14 -11.61
CA LEU A 266 -5.65 12.75 -11.65
C LEU A 266 -6.53 13.66 -10.81
N VAL A 267 -6.12 13.93 -9.57
CA VAL A 267 -6.92 14.78 -8.67
C VAL A 267 -7.03 16.19 -9.24
N GLU A 268 -5.93 16.77 -9.73
CA GLU A 268 -5.97 18.11 -10.34
C GLU A 268 -6.88 18.18 -11.58
N LYS A 269 -6.99 17.09 -12.34
CA LYS A 269 -7.82 17.03 -13.56
C LYS A 269 -9.30 16.79 -13.29
N TYR A 270 -9.62 15.91 -12.34
CA TYR A 270 -10.99 15.42 -12.14
C TYR A 270 -11.68 15.96 -10.88
N ASP A 271 -10.94 16.52 -9.93
CA ASP A 271 -11.46 17.20 -8.74
C ASP A 271 -10.47 18.25 -8.23
N PRO A 272 -10.21 19.30 -9.04
CA PRO A 272 -9.32 20.37 -8.61
C PRO A 272 -9.86 20.94 -7.30
N SER A 273 -8.97 21.15 -6.33
CA SER A 273 -9.27 21.57 -4.96
C SER A 273 -9.98 20.58 -4.03
N CYS A 274 -10.29 19.36 -4.48
CA CYS A 274 -10.98 18.32 -3.69
C CYS A 274 -12.35 18.74 -3.09
N LEU A 275 -12.91 19.87 -3.52
CA LEU A 275 -14.16 20.41 -2.96
C LEU A 275 -15.36 19.53 -3.27
N ASN A 276 -15.31 18.77 -4.38
CA ASN A 276 -16.40 17.88 -4.77
C ASN A 276 -16.31 16.50 -4.09
N ASN A 277 -15.31 16.28 -3.22
CA ASN A 277 -15.04 15.03 -2.53
C ASN A 277 -14.99 13.81 -3.47
N LYS A 278 -14.56 13.98 -4.73
CA LYS A 278 -14.52 12.88 -5.69
C LYS A 278 -13.42 11.88 -5.38
N PHE A 279 -12.35 12.31 -4.72
CA PHE A 279 -11.26 11.44 -4.31
C PHE A 279 -11.14 11.33 -2.80
N VAL A 280 -10.79 10.14 -2.33
CA VAL A 280 -10.46 9.84 -0.93
C VAL A 280 -9.19 9.00 -0.91
N SER A 281 -8.30 9.28 0.04
CA SER A 281 -7.16 8.41 0.32
C SER A 281 -7.49 7.52 1.51
N ILE A 282 -7.29 6.21 1.35
CA ILE A 282 -7.45 5.22 2.42
C ILE A 282 -6.08 4.63 2.78
N LEU A 283 -5.81 4.45 4.06
CA LEU A 283 -4.63 3.82 4.64
C LEU A 283 -5.06 2.61 5.46
N PHE A 284 -4.42 1.47 5.23
CA PHE A 284 -4.68 0.24 5.96
C PHE A 284 -3.53 -0.09 6.91
N ASP A 285 -3.84 -0.35 8.18
CA ASP A 285 -2.85 -0.80 9.15
C ASP A 285 -2.13 -2.08 8.69
N GLN A 286 -0.88 -2.23 9.12
CA GLN A 286 -0.03 -3.36 8.74
C GLN A 286 -0.52 -4.70 9.32
N LYS A 287 -1.27 -4.68 10.43
CA LYS A 287 -1.81 -5.88 11.09
C LYS A 287 -3.02 -6.47 10.37
N LEU A 288 -3.66 -5.72 9.47
CA LEU A 288 -4.86 -6.16 8.76
C LEU A 288 -4.53 -7.25 7.74
N ASP A 289 -5.39 -8.28 7.72
CA ASP A 289 -5.26 -9.39 6.77
C ASP A 289 -5.49 -8.94 5.32
N ASN A 290 -4.70 -9.46 4.40
CA ASN A 290 -4.78 -9.09 2.99
C ASN A 290 -6.14 -9.44 2.38
N THR A 291 -6.78 -10.54 2.79
CA THR A 291 -8.11 -10.92 2.30
C THR A 291 -9.16 -9.88 2.68
N PHE A 292 -9.03 -9.28 3.86
CA PHE A 292 -9.91 -8.20 4.31
C PHE A 292 -9.72 -6.94 3.44
N LEU A 293 -8.48 -6.57 3.12
CA LEU A 293 -8.18 -5.47 2.21
C LEU A 293 -8.75 -5.73 0.80
N GLU A 294 -8.54 -6.94 0.27
CA GLU A 294 -9.05 -7.33 -1.05
C GLU A 294 -10.58 -7.23 -1.10
N ASN A 295 -11.28 -7.75 -0.09
CA ASN A 295 -12.73 -7.71 -0.04
C ASN A 295 -13.26 -6.27 0.08
N ILE A 296 -12.67 -5.42 0.92
CA ILE A 296 -13.10 -4.02 1.05
C ILE A 296 -12.90 -3.24 -0.25
N LEU A 297 -11.75 -3.39 -0.90
CA LEU A 297 -11.42 -2.62 -2.10
C LEU A 297 -12.10 -3.14 -3.36
N PHE A 298 -12.44 -4.43 -3.40
CA PHE A 298 -13.23 -5.02 -4.48
C PHE A 298 -14.67 -4.48 -4.47
N ASN A 299 -15.20 -4.22 -3.28
CA ASN A 299 -16.53 -3.68 -3.04
C ASN A 299 -16.55 -2.14 -3.02
N GLN A 300 -17.75 -1.54 -2.96
CA GLN A 300 -17.88 -0.11 -2.66
C GLN A 300 -17.69 0.19 -1.16
N ILE A 301 -17.07 1.33 -0.88
CA ILE A 301 -17.09 1.94 0.46
C ILE A 301 -18.13 3.07 0.45
N LEU A 302 -19.06 3.06 1.40
CA LEU A 302 -20.06 4.12 1.54
C LEU A 302 -19.60 5.16 2.56
N ILE A 303 -19.48 6.41 2.11
CA ILE A 303 -19.20 7.56 2.98
C ILE A 303 -20.32 8.57 2.73
N ASN A 304 -21.13 8.86 3.75
CA ASN A 304 -22.28 9.77 3.65
C ASN A 304 -23.23 9.42 2.48
N SER A 305 -23.49 8.12 2.26
CA SER A 305 -24.31 7.59 1.14
C SER A 305 -23.70 7.74 -0.25
N GLU A 306 -22.49 8.30 -0.38
CA GLU A 306 -21.74 8.26 -1.63
C GLU A 306 -20.90 6.99 -1.75
N GLN A 307 -20.88 6.41 -2.95
CA GLN A 307 -20.15 5.18 -3.27
C GLN A 307 -18.75 5.48 -3.77
N TYR A 308 -17.75 4.97 -3.06
CA TYR A 308 -16.34 5.10 -3.41
C TYR A 308 -15.79 3.76 -3.87
N HIS A 309 -15.13 3.77 -5.02
CA HIS A 309 -14.52 2.60 -5.64
C HIS A 309 -13.01 2.79 -5.78
N PHE A 310 -12.24 1.71 -5.57
CA PHE A 310 -10.80 1.69 -5.83
C PHE A 310 -10.46 2.22 -7.24
N ILE A 311 -9.48 3.12 -7.35
CA ILE A 311 -9.03 3.64 -8.65
C ILE A 311 -7.53 3.44 -8.89
N GLY A 312 -6.71 3.41 -7.83
CA GLY A 312 -5.29 3.12 -7.96
C GLY A 312 -4.45 3.61 -6.79
N TYR A 313 -3.13 3.53 -6.96
CA TYR A 313 -2.13 3.90 -5.96
C TYR A 313 -0.81 4.25 -6.65
N SER A 314 -0.02 5.13 -6.06
CA SER A 314 1.39 5.33 -6.42
C SER A 314 2.30 4.27 -5.79
N ASN A 315 3.56 4.19 -6.24
CA ASN A 315 4.56 3.30 -5.61
C ASN A 315 4.81 3.64 -4.13
N SER A 316 4.72 4.92 -3.76
CA SER A 316 4.86 5.33 -2.35
C SER A 316 3.68 4.82 -1.52
N GLN A 317 2.47 4.97 -2.06
CA GLN A 317 1.25 4.49 -1.42
C GLN A 317 1.21 2.95 -1.33
N LEU A 318 1.71 2.23 -2.33
CA LEU A 318 1.88 0.77 -2.28
C LEU A 318 2.74 0.32 -1.08
N ARG A 319 3.88 1.00 -0.87
CA ARG A 319 4.76 0.75 0.29
C ARG A 319 4.10 1.16 1.61
N GLY A 320 3.28 2.20 1.60
CA GLY A 320 2.54 2.68 2.76
C GLY A 320 1.23 1.93 3.05
N ARG A 321 0.81 0.96 2.23
CA ARG A 321 -0.54 0.35 2.27
C ARG A 321 -1.66 1.40 2.20
N SER A 322 -1.48 2.42 1.38
CA SER A 322 -2.53 3.38 1.05
C SER A 322 -2.92 3.34 -0.42
N CYS A 323 -4.12 3.80 -0.74
CA CYS A 323 -4.59 3.92 -2.12
C CYS A 323 -5.67 4.99 -2.24
N TYR A 324 -5.98 5.37 -3.48
CA TYR A 324 -7.08 6.27 -3.79
C TYR A 324 -8.35 5.52 -4.13
N LEU A 325 -9.48 6.08 -3.69
CA LEU A 325 -10.83 5.74 -4.11
C LEU A 325 -11.46 6.93 -4.84
N TYR A 326 -12.41 6.65 -5.71
CA TYR A 326 -13.15 7.64 -6.49
C TYR A 326 -14.67 7.52 -6.27
N ALA A 327 -15.35 8.65 -6.12
CA ALA A 327 -16.80 8.76 -5.96
C ALA A 327 -17.52 8.71 -7.32
N GLY A 328 -17.86 7.49 -7.76
CA GLY A 328 -18.50 7.22 -9.05
C GLY A 328 -18.73 5.73 -9.24
N SER A 329 -19.20 5.32 -10.41
CA SER A 329 -19.35 3.89 -10.78
C SER A 329 -18.01 3.23 -11.08
N ILE A 330 -17.97 1.90 -11.12
CA ILE A 330 -16.76 1.15 -11.50
C ILE A 330 -16.37 1.50 -12.94
N GLU A 331 -17.35 1.59 -13.84
CA GLU A 331 -17.17 1.94 -15.25
C GLU A 331 -16.52 3.32 -15.40
N GLN A 332 -16.93 4.29 -14.58
CA GLN A 332 -16.30 5.61 -14.54
C GLN A 332 -14.84 5.53 -14.07
N THR A 333 -14.52 4.72 -13.06
CA THR A 333 -13.12 4.57 -12.63
C THR A 333 -12.24 3.96 -13.72
N GLU A 334 -12.75 2.96 -14.45
CA GLU A 334 -12.04 2.33 -15.57
C GLU A 334 -11.88 3.31 -16.74
N GLN A 335 -12.92 4.06 -17.06
CA GLN A 335 -12.88 5.11 -18.07
C GLN A 335 -11.83 6.17 -17.71
N ILE A 336 -11.79 6.67 -16.47
CA ILE A 336 -10.76 7.63 -16.04
C ILE A 336 -9.35 7.08 -16.25
N ILE A 337 -9.08 5.81 -15.92
CA ILE A 337 -7.76 5.23 -16.16
C ILE A 337 -7.45 5.14 -17.66
N ASN A 338 -8.40 4.67 -18.47
CA ASN A 338 -8.23 4.53 -19.92
C ASN A 338 -8.06 5.89 -20.62
N ASP A 339 -8.77 6.92 -20.14
CA ASP A 339 -8.68 8.32 -20.58
C ASP A 339 -7.37 9.01 -20.17
N ASN A 340 -6.43 8.32 -19.51
CA ASN A 340 -5.13 8.89 -19.17
C ASN A 340 -3.94 8.05 -19.66
N GLY A 341 -4.17 6.92 -20.32
CA GLY A 341 -3.12 6.18 -21.02
C GLY A 341 -3.55 4.83 -21.57
N ASP A 342 -2.82 4.36 -22.59
CA ASP A 342 -2.96 3.00 -23.13
C ASP A 342 -2.16 2.01 -22.27
N PHE A 343 -2.85 1.41 -21.29
CA PHE A 343 -2.29 0.40 -20.40
C PHE A 343 -2.55 -1.03 -20.88
N HIS A 344 -3.45 -1.23 -21.84
CA HIS A 344 -3.86 -2.56 -22.32
C HIS A 344 -2.73 -3.33 -23.01
N LYS A 345 -1.78 -2.61 -23.62
CA LYS A 345 -0.55 -3.17 -24.20
C LYS A 345 0.43 -3.73 -23.17
N ILE A 346 0.33 -3.32 -21.90
CA ILE A 346 1.24 -3.76 -20.84
C ILE A 346 0.70 -5.06 -20.23
N LYS A 347 1.17 -6.22 -20.69
CA LYS A 347 0.63 -7.54 -20.30
C LYS A 347 1.14 -8.07 -18.96
N ASN A 348 2.14 -7.42 -18.34
CA ASN A 348 2.57 -7.75 -16.99
C ASN A 348 1.80 -6.93 -15.94
N LEU A 349 1.17 -7.61 -14.98
CA LEU A 349 0.31 -7.00 -13.94
C LEU A 349 1.06 -5.93 -13.12
N SER A 350 2.24 -6.29 -12.61
CA SER A 350 3.04 -5.42 -11.74
C SER A 350 3.57 -4.20 -12.48
N LYS A 351 4.06 -4.38 -13.71
CA LYS A 351 4.47 -3.29 -14.60
C LYS A 351 3.29 -2.38 -14.94
N ARG A 352 2.12 -2.94 -15.26
CA ARG A 352 0.89 -2.18 -15.54
C ARG A 352 0.47 -1.35 -14.33
N ALA A 353 0.42 -1.96 -13.14
CA ALA A 353 0.14 -1.28 -11.89
C ALA A 353 1.12 -0.14 -11.61
N ALA A 354 2.42 -0.37 -11.81
CA ALA A 354 3.43 0.66 -11.65
C ALA A 354 3.27 1.82 -12.66
N ARG A 355 2.79 1.57 -13.88
CA ARG A 355 2.54 2.63 -14.89
C ARG A 355 1.27 3.43 -14.59
N ILE A 356 0.18 2.76 -14.23
CA ILE A 356 -1.04 3.42 -13.73
C ILE A 356 -0.71 4.25 -12.49
N GLY A 357 0.14 3.73 -11.60
CA GLY A 357 0.59 4.42 -10.38
C GLY A 357 1.34 5.73 -10.62
N LEU A 358 1.88 5.94 -11.83
CA LEU A 358 2.48 7.24 -12.19
C LEU A 358 1.42 8.34 -12.23
N LEU A 359 0.15 8.04 -12.51
CA LEU A 359 -0.94 9.02 -12.54
C LEU A 359 -1.21 9.63 -11.15
N PHE A 360 -0.88 8.89 -10.10
CA PHE A 360 -1.04 9.26 -8.69
C PHE A 360 0.26 9.74 -8.03
N SER A 361 1.33 9.97 -8.81
CA SER A 361 2.57 10.54 -8.26
C SER A 361 2.34 11.96 -7.78
N SER A 362 2.93 12.33 -6.64
CA SER A 362 2.88 13.73 -6.20
C SER A 362 3.65 14.61 -7.19
N CYS A 363 2.96 15.61 -7.72
CA CYS A 363 3.51 16.58 -8.65
C CYS A 363 2.59 17.80 -8.77
N THR A 364 3.21 18.95 -9.02
CA THR A 364 2.54 20.23 -9.25
C THR A 364 2.40 20.46 -10.76
N PRO A 365 1.20 20.78 -11.28
CA PRO A 365 1.04 21.21 -12.67
C PRO A 365 1.79 22.52 -12.90
N THR A 366 2.40 22.70 -14.07
CA THR A 366 3.17 23.90 -14.41
C THR A 366 2.71 24.48 -15.74
N ILE A 367 3.47 24.29 -16.82
CA ILE A 367 3.20 24.84 -18.15
C ILE A 367 2.55 23.80 -19.07
N HIS A 368 1.92 24.28 -20.14
CA HIS A 368 1.46 23.44 -21.23
C HIS A 368 2.50 23.42 -22.35
N ILE A 369 2.86 22.22 -22.82
CA ILE A 369 3.80 21.99 -23.91
C ILE A 369 3.02 21.46 -25.11
N GLU A 370 2.92 22.29 -26.14
CA GLU A 370 2.30 21.93 -27.41
C GLU A 370 3.07 20.82 -28.12
N PRO A 371 2.41 19.95 -28.90
CA PRO A 371 3.06 18.82 -29.58
C PRO A 371 4.26 19.21 -30.44
N ASP A 372 4.22 20.37 -31.10
CA ASP A 372 5.29 20.87 -31.96
C ASP A 372 6.55 21.28 -31.17
N HIS A 373 6.42 21.49 -29.85
CA HIS A 373 7.52 21.79 -28.94
C HIS A 373 8.04 20.53 -28.22
N VAL A 374 7.62 19.34 -28.65
CA VAL A 374 8.12 18.05 -28.13
C VAL A 374 8.96 17.36 -29.20
N ILE A 375 10.28 17.39 -29.01
CA ILE A 375 11.23 16.73 -29.91
C ILE A 375 11.58 15.37 -29.33
N GLN A 376 11.50 14.31 -30.13
CA GLN A 376 11.98 12.99 -29.73
C GLN A 376 13.43 12.80 -30.21
N ILE A 377 14.34 12.51 -29.27
CA ILE A 377 15.76 12.25 -29.54
C ILE A 377 16.12 10.81 -29.10
N ASP A 378 17.09 10.20 -29.77
CA ASP A 378 17.48 8.81 -29.49
C ASP A 378 18.25 8.66 -28.19
N ASP A 379 18.08 7.54 -27.50
CA ASP A 379 18.94 7.18 -26.37
C ASP A 379 20.37 6.88 -26.81
N ILE A 380 21.36 7.23 -25.97
CA ILE A 380 22.76 6.86 -26.21
C ILE A 380 22.98 5.47 -25.60
N GLU A 381 23.03 4.45 -26.45
CA GLU A 381 23.21 3.06 -26.04
C GLU A 381 24.59 2.52 -26.44
N ARG A 382 25.27 1.84 -25.51
CA ARG A 382 26.56 1.16 -25.77
C ARG A 382 26.65 -0.11 -24.91
N ASN A 383 27.13 -1.20 -25.50
CA ASN A 383 27.36 -2.48 -24.81
C ASN A 383 26.14 -3.02 -24.04
N GLY A 384 24.93 -2.80 -24.57
CA GLY A 384 23.68 -3.23 -23.93
C GLY A 384 23.21 -2.35 -22.76
N TYR A 385 23.84 -1.19 -22.55
CA TYR A 385 23.43 -0.20 -21.54
C TYR A 385 22.99 1.10 -22.19
N THR A 386 21.97 1.73 -21.60
CA THR A 386 21.48 3.06 -21.96
C THR A 386 22.13 4.11 -21.05
N PHE A 387 22.98 4.98 -21.61
CA PHE A 387 23.72 6.01 -20.86
C PHE A 387 22.88 7.24 -20.52
N THR A 388 21.74 7.39 -21.19
CA THR A 388 20.82 8.52 -21.05
C THR A 388 19.51 8.13 -20.36
N ASP A 389 19.46 6.98 -19.68
CA ASP A 389 18.20 6.38 -19.24
C ASP A 389 17.42 7.30 -18.29
N GLY A 390 16.35 7.92 -18.79
CA GLY A 390 15.49 8.81 -18.04
C GLY A 390 15.87 10.29 -18.13
N CYS A 391 16.88 10.68 -18.91
CA CYS A 391 17.39 12.05 -18.99
C CYS A 391 17.11 12.69 -20.37
N GLY A 392 16.23 13.69 -20.38
CA GLY A 392 15.93 14.54 -21.53
C GLY A 392 16.47 15.96 -21.35
N ILE A 393 16.09 16.86 -22.26
CA ILE A 393 16.55 18.26 -22.30
C ILE A 393 15.34 19.20 -22.31
N ILE A 394 15.47 20.37 -21.70
CA ILE A 394 14.49 21.47 -21.76
C ILE A 394 15.20 22.76 -22.14
N GLY A 395 14.61 23.49 -23.09
CA GLY A 395 15.09 24.83 -23.45
C GLY A 395 14.90 25.84 -22.31
N ARG A 396 15.79 26.84 -22.23
CA ARG A 396 15.81 27.77 -21.09
C ARG A 396 14.55 28.62 -20.98
N SER A 397 13.92 28.99 -22.10
CA SER A 397 12.62 29.67 -22.13
C SER A 397 11.56 28.91 -21.33
N LEU A 398 11.31 27.64 -21.66
CA LEU A 398 10.32 26.82 -20.98
C LEU A 398 10.69 26.56 -19.51
N ALA A 399 11.97 26.37 -19.22
CA ALA A 399 12.46 26.18 -17.86
C ALA A 399 12.16 27.41 -16.97
N ASN A 400 12.37 28.62 -17.49
CA ASN A 400 12.05 29.87 -16.80
C ASN A 400 10.54 30.00 -16.56
N GLN A 401 9.69 29.62 -17.52
CA GLN A 401 8.24 29.62 -17.32
C GLN A 401 7.80 28.66 -16.21
N ILE A 402 8.43 27.47 -16.11
CA ILE A 402 8.22 26.54 -14.98
C ILE A 402 8.58 27.23 -13.67
N VAL A 403 9.73 27.91 -13.61
CA VAL A 403 10.20 28.60 -12.40
C VAL A 403 9.26 29.72 -11.98
N SER A 404 8.79 30.55 -12.90
CA SER A 404 7.78 31.57 -12.61
C SER A 404 6.53 30.95 -11.98
N TYR A 405 6.02 29.86 -12.57
CA TYR A 405 4.88 29.13 -12.00
C TYR A 405 5.19 28.51 -10.64
N LEU A 406 6.41 28.03 -10.37
CA LEU A 406 6.73 27.46 -9.06
C LEU A 406 6.95 28.53 -7.98
N ASN A 407 7.52 29.68 -8.35
CA ASN A 407 7.78 30.80 -7.43
C ASN A 407 6.49 31.42 -6.92
N ASP A 408 5.46 31.52 -7.75
CA ASP A 408 4.11 31.94 -7.34
C ASP A 408 3.52 31.03 -6.23
N PHE A 409 4.02 29.79 -6.12
CA PHE A 409 3.42 28.80 -5.22
C PHE A 409 4.28 28.37 -4.03
N LYS A 410 5.62 28.21 -4.11
CA LYS A 410 6.31 27.41 -3.06
C LYS A 410 7.76 27.67 -2.60
N LYS A 411 8.69 28.36 -3.26
CA LYS A 411 10.05 28.63 -2.70
C LYS A 411 10.89 29.43 -3.71
N PRO A 412 11.48 30.58 -3.35
CA PRO A 412 12.48 31.21 -4.22
C PRO A 412 13.72 30.32 -4.31
N ILE A 413 14.21 30.10 -5.53
CA ILE A 413 15.54 29.52 -5.76
C ILE A 413 16.54 30.65 -5.51
N LEU A 414 17.37 30.50 -4.47
CA LEU A 414 18.28 31.56 -4.02
C LEU A 414 19.69 31.30 -4.54
N THR A 415 20.18 32.22 -5.36
CA THR A 415 21.60 32.43 -5.64
C THR A 415 21.97 33.86 -5.26
N LEU A 416 23.24 34.09 -4.99
CA LEU A 416 23.82 35.41 -4.83
C LEU A 416 24.56 35.76 -6.12
N ASN A 417 24.38 36.98 -6.59
CA ASN A 417 25.19 37.53 -7.66
C ASN A 417 26.61 37.91 -7.17
N ASP A 418 27.46 38.35 -8.08
CA ASP A 418 28.85 38.72 -7.79
C ASP A 418 28.97 39.84 -6.74
N ASP A 419 27.95 40.70 -6.64
CA ASP A 419 27.85 41.82 -5.69
C ASP A 419 27.26 41.42 -4.32
N ASN A 420 27.11 40.11 -4.03
CA ASN A 420 26.46 39.60 -2.82
C ASN A 420 24.98 39.99 -2.66
N GLN A 421 24.33 40.36 -3.75
CA GLN A 421 22.90 40.61 -3.76
C GLN A 421 22.16 39.36 -4.19
N ILE A 422 20.94 39.22 -3.70
CA ILE A 422 20.10 38.06 -3.99
C ILE A 422 19.62 38.17 -5.43
N GLU A 423 19.88 37.12 -6.19
CA GLU A 423 19.42 37.00 -7.56
C GLU A 423 18.06 36.29 -7.53
N GLU A 424 17.00 37.07 -7.65
CA GLU A 424 15.64 36.55 -7.73
C GLU A 424 15.43 35.83 -9.08
N ASN A 425 14.80 34.65 -9.04
CA ASN A 425 14.45 33.82 -10.20
C ASN A 425 15.60 33.06 -10.89
N THR A 426 16.61 32.57 -10.17
CA THR A 426 17.55 31.64 -10.81
C THR A 426 16.90 30.32 -11.19
N CYS A 427 17.15 29.90 -12.43
CA CYS A 427 16.57 28.67 -12.97
C CYS A 427 17.33 27.44 -12.46
N PRO A 428 16.66 26.39 -11.94
CA PRO A 428 17.28 25.09 -11.71
C PRO A 428 17.81 24.50 -13.03
N CYS A 429 18.91 23.76 -12.95
CA CYS A 429 19.50 23.07 -14.11
C CYS A 429 18.79 21.76 -14.45
N ALA A 430 17.94 21.22 -13.58
CA ALA A 430 17.20 20.00 -13.85
C ALA A 430 15.84 19.96 -13.14
N PHE A 431 14.86 19.36 -13.80
CA PHE A 431 13.51 19.11 -13.29
C PHE A 431 13.13 17.65 -13.45
N GLN A 432 12.72 16.98 -12.37
CA GLN A 432 12.06 15.69 -12.43
C GLN A 432 10.59 15.89 -12.81
N VAL A 433 10.20 15.39 -13.98
CA VAL A 433 8.91 15.70 -14.59
C VAL A 433 8.03 14.46 -14.79
N ARG A 434 6.74 14.73 -14.93
CA ARG A 434 5.75 13.84 -15.53
C ARG A 434 5.06 14.61 -16.66
N TYR A 435 5.18 14.11 -17.88
CA TYR A 435 4.52 14.69 -19.05
C TYR A 435 3.91 13.55 -19.86
N GLN A 436 2.59 13.51 -20.00
CA GLN A 436 1.88 12.38 -20.64
C GLN A 436 2.35 11.01 -20.08
N GLY A 437 2.84 10.13 -20.95
CA GLY A 437 3.44 8.84 -20.59
C GLY A 437 4.95 8.89 -20.28
N TYR A 438 5.58 10.08 -20.38
CA TYR A 438 6.98 10.30 -20.09
C TYR A 438 7.23 10.53 -18.60
N LYS A 439 8.28 9.86 -18.09
CA LYS A 439 8.85 10.00 -16.75
C LYS A 439 10.35 10.18 -16.91
N GLY A 440 10.91 11.21 -16.28
CA GLY A 440 12.35 11.38 -16.21
C GLY A 440 12.78 12.72 -15.63
N VAL A 441 14.03 13.08 -15.87
CA VAL A 441 14.61 14.39 -15.62
C VAL A 441 14.77 15.14 -16.94
N LEU A 442 14.39 16.41 -16.98
CA LEU A 442 14.75 17.34 -18.06
C LEU A 442 15.84 18.27 -17.55
N MET A 443 17.00 18.23 -18.21
CA MET A 443 18.13 19.11 -17.93
C MET A 443 18.08 20.35 -18.83
N ILE A 444 18.44 21.51 -18.30
CA ILE A 444 18.45 22.76 -19.06
C ILE A 444 19.49 22.71 -20.18
N ASN A 445 19.15 23.20 -21.37
CA ASN A 445 20.12 23.48 -22.42
C ASN A 445 20.79 24.85 -22.20
N ASN A 446 21.98 25.05 -22.76
CA ASN A 446 22.64 26.35 -22.77
C ASN A 446 22.10 27.29 -23.86
N ASP A 447 21.30 26.78 -24.81
CA ASP A 447 20.69 27.58 -25.87
C ASP A 447 19.40 28.26 -25.38
N ASP A 448 19.44 29.59 -25.31
CA ASP A 448 18.31 30.41 -24.87
C ASP A 448 17.19 30.51 -25.93
N GLN A 449 17.45 30.11 -27.18
CA GLN A 449 16.45 30.12 -28.26
C GLN A 449 15.63 28.83 -28.33
N ASP A 450 16.03 27.78 -27.60
CA ASP A 450 15.25 26.56 -27.54
C ASP A 450 13.96 26.77 -26.73
N ASP A 451 12.83 26.64 -27.41
CA ASP A 451 11.49 26.64 -26.80
C ASP A 451 10.82 25.26 -26.89
N ASN A 452 11.62 24.21 -26.72
CA ASN A 452 11.16 22.82 -26.80
C ASN A 452 11.65 21.97 -25.60
N ILE A 453 10.97 20.84 -25.39
CA ILE A 453 11.51 19.74 -24.60
C ILE A 453 11.98 18.64 -25.56
N GLN A 454 13.10 18.00 -25.20
CA GLN A 454 13.63 16.86 -25.93
C GLN A 454 13.51 15.61 -25.05
N VAL A 455 12.70 14.66 -25.48
CA VAL A 455 12.37 13.43 -24.74
C VAL A 455 12.96 12.20 -25.41
N ARG A 456 13.31 11.18 -24.61
CA ARG A 456 13.93 9.93 -25.07
C ARG A 456 13.01 8.72 -24.99
N PRO A 457 13.22 7.66 -25.81
CA PRO A 457 12.49 6.40 -25.70
C PRO A 457 12.45 5.82 -24.28
N SER A 458 13.57 5.83 -23.55
CA SER A 458 13.63 5.26 -22.20
C SER A 458 12.73 6.00 -21.21
N MET A 459 12.44 7.29 -21.43
CA MET A 459 11.53 8.08 -20.61
C MET A 459 10.07 7.68 -20.82
N LYS A 460 9.70 7.14 -21.99
CA LYS A 460 8.31 6.81 -22.35
C LYS A 460 7.87 5.50 -21.68
N LYS A 461 7.14 5.62 -20.58
CA LYS A 461 6.73 4.46 -19.76
C LYS A 461 5.41 3.83 -20.21
N PHE A 462 4.54 4.61 -20.88
CA PHE A 462 3.29 4.19 -21.54
C PHE A 462 2.91 5.21 -22.63
N THR A 463 1.91 4.93 -23.46
CA THR A 463 1.43 5.88 -24.48
C THR A 463 0.24 6.68 -23.93
N SER A 464 0.27 7.99 -24.09
CA SER A 464 -0.82 8.91 -23.73
C SER A 464 -0.65 10.19 -24.54
N THR A 465 -1.75 10.82 -24.97
CA THR A 465 -1.76 12.08 -25.74
C THR A 465 -2.73 13.10 -25.16
N ILE A 466 -3.24 12.84 -23.95
CA ILE A 466 -4.49 13.44 -23.48
C ILE A 466 -4.26 14.74 -22.68
N SER A 467 -3.03 15.00 -22.26
CA SER A 467 -2.68 16.24 -21.57
C SER A 467 -1.38 16.80 -22.12
N THR A 468 -1.39 18.09 -22.47
CA THR A 468 -0.20 18.87 -22.78
C THR A 468 0.42 19.51 -21.52
N CYS A 469 -0.18 19.35 -20.34
CA CYS A 469 0.38 19.91 -19.11
C CYS A 469 1.61 19.10 -18.67
N LEU A 470 2.70 19.81 -18.42
CA LEU A 470 3.91 19.30 -17.78
C LEU A 470 3.80 19.48 -16.27
N TYR A 471 4.09 18.41 -15.54
CA TYR A 471 4.05 18.40 -14.08
C TYR A 471 5.46 18.22 -13.54
N VAL A 472 5.83 19.01 -12.54
CA VAL A 472 7.10 18.87 -11.80
C VAL A 472 6.81 18.10 -10.50
N CYS A 473 7.59 17.06 -10.23
CA CYS A 473 7.47 16.30 -8.98
C CYS A 473 7.77 17.16 -7.75
N ASP A 474 7.19 16.84 -6.60
CA ASP A 474 7.57 17.48 -5.33
C ASP A 474 9.06 17.24 -5.04
N ASP A 475 9.77 18.28 -4.61
CA ASP A 475 11.24 18.28 -4.49
C ASP A 475 11.99 17.85 -5.78
N GLY A 476 11.30 17.99 -6.91
CA GLY A 476 11.68 17.53 -8.23
C GLY A 476 12.44 18.57 -9.05
N TYR A 477 13.25 19.42 -8.42
CA TYR A 477 14.13 20.35 -9.13
C TYR A 477 15.50 20.40 -8.45
N SER A 478 16.56 20.63 -9.24
CA SER A 478 17.93 20.73 -8.74
C SER A 478 18.12 21.94 -7.82
N GLY A 479 19.03 21.81 -6.87
CA GLY A 479 19.40 22.88 -5.95
C GLY A 479 20.43 22.41 -4.92
N PRO A 480 20.92 23.31 -4.04
CA PRO A 480 22.04 23.04 -3.14
C PRO A 480 21.71 22.11 -1.97
N LYS A 481 21.24 20.88 -2.21
CA LYS A 481 20.90 19.97 -1.11
C LYS A 481 22.16 19.42 -0.43
N LEU A 482 22.24 19.57 0.89
CA LEU A 482 23.36 19.06 1.68
C LEU A 482 23.46 17.53 1.61
N GLY A 483 24.66 16.99 1.59
CA GLY A 483 24.90 15.54 1.65
C GLY A 483 25.11 15.05 3.09
N PHE A 484 24.83 13.76 3.32
CA PHE A 484 24.88 13.15 4.65
C PHE A 484 25.59 11.81 4.62
N LEU A 485 26.40 11.55 5.65
CA LEU A 485 26.69 10.18 6.02
C LEU A 485 25.47 9.61 6.73
N ILE A 486 24.95 8.53 6.19
CA ILE A 486 23.96 7.69 6.83
C ILE A 486 24.62 6.39 7.26
N LYS A 487 24.02 5.67 8.21
CA LYS A 487 24.48 4.35 8.69
C LYS A 487 25.01 3.45 7.57
N GLN A 488 24.26 3.33 6.47
CA GLN A 488 24.63 2.47 5.36
C GLN A 488 25.92 2.90 4.64
N PHE A 489 26.12 4.21 4.44
CA PHE A 489 27.36 4.71 3.85
C PHE A 489 28.55 4.56 4.80
N ILE A 490 28.35 4.75 6.10
CA ILE A 490 29.39 4.50 7.12
C ILE A 490 29.86 3.05 7.05
N ILE A 491 28.91 2.11 7.05
CA ILE A 491 29.20 0.66 6.93
C ILE A 491 30.02 0.37 5.67
N LEU A 492 29.61 0.89 4.51
CA LEU A 492 30.33 0.66 3.26
C LEU A 492 31.71 1.32 3.22
N LEU A 493 31.84 2.56 3.69
CA LEU A 493 33.11 3.29 3.71
C LEU A 493 34.11 2.66 4.69
N SER A 494 33.66 2.22 5.86
CA SER A 494 34.47 1.42 6.81
C SER A 494 34.94 0.12 6.14
N GLY A 495 34.05 -0.57 5.41
CA GLY A 495 34.39 -1.74 4.60
C GLY A 495 35.34 -1.46 3.41
N LEU A 496 35.50 -0.20 3.01
CA LEU A 496 36.50 0.27 2.04
C LEU A 496 37.78 0.81 2.71
N ASN A 497 37.95 0.53 4.01
CA ASN A 497 39.10 0.91 4.84
C ASN A 497 39.24 2.42 5.12
N ILE A 498 38.13 3.17 5.14
CA ILE A 498 38.13 4.46 5.83
C ILE A 498 38.19 4.19 7.33
N PRO A 499 39.17 4.74 8.07
CA PRO A 499 39.32 4.47 9.49
C PRO A 499 38.11 4.95 10.31
N ASP A 500 37.68 4.15 11.29
CA ASP A 500 36.47 4.43 12.06
C ASP A 500 36.58 5.72 12.88
N GLU A 501 37.79 6.12 13.30
CA GLU A 501 38.05 7.39 13.98
C GLU A 501 37.64 8.61 13.16
N ILE A 502 37.64 8.51 11.82
CA ILE A 502 37.17 9.59 10.96
C ILE A 502 35.67 9.79 11.14
N PHE A 503 34.87 8.71 11.18
CA PHE A 503 33.42 8.82 11.37
C PHE A 503 33.07 9.36 12.75
N LEU A 504 33.77 8.90 13.79
CA LEU A 504 33.62 9.40 15.16
C LEU A 504 33.94 10.90 15.23
N LYS A 505 35.03 11.33 14.58
CA LYS A 505 35.37 12.75 14.48
C LYS A 505 34.29 13.56 13.77
N LYS A 506 33.77 13.10 12.62
CA LYS A 506 32.67 13.79 11.92
C LYS A 506 31.38 13.86 12.76
N GLN A 507 31.13 12.84 13.59
CA GLN A 507 30.01 12.83 14.53
C GLN A 507 30.20 13.84 15.66
N GLU A 508 31.39 13.90 16.25
CA GLU A 508 31.74 14.89 17.28
C GLU A 508 31.64 16.32 16.74
N GLU A 509 32.20 16.57 15.55
CA GLU A 509 32.05 17.84 14.82
C GLU A 509 30.57 18.21 14.63
N HIS A 510 29.74 17.25 14.23
CA HIS A 510 28.30 17.45 14.08
C HIS A 510 27.60 17.86 15.38
N PHE A 511 27.96 17.25 16.52
CA PHE A 511 27.39 17.63 17.81
C PHE A 511 27.81 19.03 18.25
N HIS A 512 29.09 19.37 18.07
CA HIS A 512 29.58 20.71 18.37
C HIS A 512 28.88 21.77 17.51
N GLU A 513 28.70 21.51 16.21
CA GLU A 513 27.96 22.39 15.32
C GLU A 513 26.48 22.55 15.77
N ILE A 514 25.80 21.47 16.18
CA ILE A 514 24.43 21.62 16.68
C ILE A 514 24.41 22.59 17.87
N ILE A 515 25.33 22.45 18.81
CA ILE A 515 25.41 23.31 20.01
C ILE A 515 25.71 24.77 19.64
N SER A 516 26.61 25.02 18.69
CA SER A 516 27.00 26.37 18.28
C SER A 516 26.12 27.02 17.22
N MET A 517 25.08 26.33 16.74
CA MET A 517 24.21 26.80 15.64
C MET A 517 23.58 28.17 15.90
N CYS A 518 23.28 28.47 17.16
CA CYS A 518 22.66 29.72 17.58
C CYS A 518 23.69 30.86 17.80
N ASP A 519 24.97 30.62 17.54
CA ASP A 519 26.07 31.57 17.74
C ASP A 519 26.98 31.69 16.49
N ASP A 520 27.00 30.70 15.60
CA ASP A 520 27.80 30.67 14.38
C ASP A 520 26.92 30.74 13.12
N MET A 521 27.07 31.83 12.36
CA MET A 521 26.32 32.08 11.13
C MET A 521 26.53 31.01 10.05
N ASN A 522 27.74 30.48 9.88
CA ASN A 522 28.00 29.45 8.86
C ASN A 522 27.32 28.13 9.24
N VAL A 523 27.32 27.81 10.54
CA VAL A 523 26.61 26.65 11.06
C VAL A 523 25.10 26.84 10.92
N ALA A 524 24.57 28.00 11.30
CA ALA A 524 23.16 28.34 11.09
C ALA A 524 22.72 28.18 9.62
N ILE A 525 23.52 28.65 8.66
CA ILE A 525 23.26 28.47 7.22
C ILE A 525 23.31 26.98 6.84
N LYS A 526 24.32 26.24 7.29
CA LYS A 526 24.45 24.79 7.03
C LYS A 526 23.22 24.01 7.52
N TYR A 527 22.72 24.29 8.73
CA TYR A 527 21.56 23.59 9.27
C TYR A 527 20.24 24.10 8.69
N SER A 528 20.16 25.37 8.31
CA SER A 528 19.03 25.88 7.53
C SER A 528 18.92 25.13 6.20
N LEU A 529 20.05 24.86 5.54
CA LEU A 529 20.12 24.03 4.35
C LEU A 529 19.77 22.55 4.61
N TYR A 530 20.24 21.99 5.73
CA TYR A 530 19.90 20.63 6.18
C TYR A 530 18.39 20.41 6.26
N PHE A 531 17.66 21.41 6.77
CA PHE A 531 16.22 21.37 6.96
C PHE A 531 15.42 22.04 5.83
N ASP A 532 16.08 22.40 4.72
CA ASP A 532 15.45 23.05 3.57
C ASP A 532 14.69 24.35 3.92
N ARG A 533 15.20 25.08 4.92
CA ARG A 533 14.74 26.40 5.39
C ARG A 533 15.45 27.51 4.62
N ILE A 534 15.18 27.55 3.32
CA ILE A 534 15.74 28.55 2.39
C ILE A 534 15.35 29.98 2.81
N ASP A 535 14.15 30.15 3.36
CA ASP A 535 13.67 31.39 3.98
C ASP A 535 14.56 31.85 5.14
N LEU A 536 15.04 30.92 5.96
CA LEU A 536 15.93 31.26 7.08
C LEU A 536 17.34 31.60 6.58
N ILE A 537 17.83 30.93 5.53
CA ILE A 537 19.08 31.31 4.87
C ILE A 537 19.00 32.74 4.35
N TYR A 538 17.87 33.13 3.73
CA TYR A 538 17.63 34.50 3.30
C TYR A 538 17.79 35.48 4.46
N HIS A 539 17.07 35.25 5.56
CA HIS A 539 17.13 36.14 6.72
C HIS A 539 18.52 36.20 7.35
N LEU A 540 19.26 35.09 7.39
CA LEU A 540 20.63 35.03 7.90
C LEU A 540 21.60 35.84 7.03
N LEU A 541 21.38 35.89 5.72
CA LEU A 541 22.23 36.64 4.78
C LEU A 541 21.82 38.11 4.68
N SER A 542 20.54 38.44 4.88
CA SER A 542 20.00 39.79 4.67
C SER A 542 19.78 40.62 5.94
N ALA A 543 19.69 39.98 7.11
CA ALA A 543 19.34 40.63 8.37
C ALA A 543 20.38 40.34 9.47
N ASN A 544 20.31 41.10 10.57
CA ASN A 544 21.16 40.83 11.73
C ASN A 544 20.78 39.49 12.36
N PHE A 545 21.78 38.64 12.61
CA PHE A 545 21.66 37.29 13.16
C PHE A 545 20.74 37.21 14.40
N GLN A 546 20.75 38.25 15.24
CA GLN A 546 19.90 38.34 16.43
C GLN A 546 18.38 38.26 16.13
N PHE A 547 17.93 38.67 14.94
CA PHE A 547 16.51 38.67 14.59
C PHE A 547 15.94 37.28 14.32
N VAL A 548 16.79 36.30 14.01
CA VAL A 548 16.38 34.93 13.69
C VAL A 548 16.68 33.93 14.81
N GLN A 549 17.10 34.42 15.97
CA GLN A 549 17.52 33.59 17.10
C GLN A 549 16.46 32.54 17.49
N SER A 550 15.19 32.97 17.54
CA SER A 550 14.08 32.09 17.92
C SER A 550 13.84 30.97 16.91
N GLU A 551 13.97 31.24 15.60
CA GLU A 551 13.89 30.21 14.57
C GLU A 551 15.07 29.25 14.62
N LEU A 552 16.27 29.76 14.93
CA LEU A 552 17.48 28.95 15.10
C LEU A 552 17.37 28.01 16.31
N GLU A 553 16.85 28.48 17.45
CA GLU A 553 16.61 27.63 18.63
C GLU A 553 15.65 26.47 18.31
N ILE A 554 14.57 26.75 17.55
CA ILE A 554 13.65 25.71 17.07
C ILE A 554 14.38 24.73 16.14
N LEU A 555 15.25 25.23 15.27
CA LEU A 555 16.02 24.41 14.32
C LEU A 555 17.06 23.54 15.03
N GLN A 556 17.74 24.09 16.03
CA GLN A 556 18.68 23.40 16.89
C GLN A 556 18.01 22.25 17.62
N LYS A 557 16.83 22.50 18.23
CA LYS A 557 16.04 21.43 18.86
C LYS A 557 15.69 20.32 17.87
N LYS A 558 15.24 20.67 16.65
CA LYS A 558 14.99 19.68 15.59
C LYS A 558 16.25 18.91 15.18
N ALA A 559 17.41 19.57 15.18
CA ALA A 559 18.69 18.93 14.87
C ALA A 559 19.06 17.89 15.94
N LEU A 560 18.94 18.25 17.22
CA LEU A 560 19.14 17.35 18.36
C LEU A 560 18.22 16.13 18.26
N GLU A 561 16.91 16.33 18.00
CA GLU A 561 15.94 15.24 17.81
C GLU A 561 16.27 14.35 16.59
N SER A 562 17.07 14.84 15.64
CA SER A 562 17.46 14.09 14.44
C SER A 562 18.73 13.25 14.61
N VAL A 563 19.50 13.46 15.69
CA VAL A 563 20.78 12.79 15.97
C VAL A 563 20.63 11.28 16.02
N GLU A 564 19.54 10.77 16.60
CA GLU A 564 19.25 9.33 16.72
C GLU A 564 19.21 8.61 15.36
N LYS A 565 19.00 9.35 14.26
CA LYS A 565 18.92 8.79 12.90
C LYS A 565 20.29 8.61 12.23
N LEU A 566 21.39 8.99 12.90
CA LEU A 566 22.76 8.95 12.37
C LEU A 566 22.88 9.57 10.98
N LYS A 567 22.28 10.75 10.79
CA LYS A 567 22.31 11.51 9.54
C LYS A 567 23.30 12.68 9.69
N ILE A 568 24.59 12.36 9.58
CA ILE A 568 25.69 13.31 9.85
C ILE A 568 25.91 14.21 8.61
N PRO A 569 25.70 15.53 8.71
CA PRO A 569 25.86 16.47 7.60
C PRO A 569 27.34 16.72 7.28
N ILE A 570 27.73 16.42 6.04
CA ILE A 570 29.11 16.64 5.57
C ILE A 570 29.18 17.91 4.73
N THR A 571 29.96 18.89 5.19
CA THR A 571 30.13 20.21 4.56
C THR A 571 30.61 20.08 3.11
N LYS A 572 31.64 19.27 2.87
CA LYS A 572 32.21 18.98 1.54
C LYS A 572 31.43 17.87 0.80
N SER A 573 30.11 17.99 0.82
CA SER A 573 29.23 17.07 0.10
C SER A 573 27.92 17.71 -0.35
N ARG A 574 27.30 17.13 -1.38
CA ARG A 574 25.95 17.48 -1.84
C ARG A 574 25.17 16.25 -2.26
N LEU A 575 23.84 16.37 -2.23
CA LEU A 575 22.91 15.42 -2.80
C LEU A 575 22.30 16.04 -4.07
N ALA A 576 22.72 15.60 -5.25
CA ALA A 576 22.32 16.24 -6.52
C ALA A 576 21.64 15.24 -7.47
N PHE A 577 20.79 15.74 -8.38
CA PHE A 577 20.26 14.92 -9.47
C PHE A 577 21.39 14.48 -10.40
N GLY A 578 21.32 13.24 -10.87
CA GLY A 578 22.15 12.79 -11.98
C GLY A 578 21.58 13.24 -13.32
N VAL A 579 22.45 13.72 -14.20
CA VAL A 579 22.13 14.03 -15.61
C VAL A 579 23.20 13.43 -16.53
N CYS A 580 22.87 13.26 -17.80
CA CYS A 580 23.81 12.78 -18.81
C CYS A 580 24.58 13.94 -19.43
N ASP A 581 25.83 13.70 -19.85
CA ASP A 581 26.62 14.66 -20.62
C ASP A 581 26.00 14.88 -22.01
N PRO A 582 25.43 16.07 -22.28
CA PRO A 582 24.73 16.34 -23.53
C PRO A 582 25.70 16.60 -24.69
N TYR A 583 26.97 16.96 -24.41
CA TYR A 583 27.98 17.30 -25.43
C TYR A 583 28.99 16.19 -25.66
N ASN A 584 28.91 15.09 -24.90
CA ASN A 584 29.81 13.94 -25.02
C ASN A 584 31.29 14.37 -24.89
N VAL A 585 31.60 15.28 -23.96
CA VAL A 585 32.93 15.78 -23.63
C VAL A 585 33.62 14.96 -22.54
N LEU A 586 32.88 14.49 -21.54
CA LEU A 586 33.39 13.70 -20.42
C LEU A 586 33.92 12.33 -20.89
N LYS A 587 35.03 11.89 -20.32
CA LYS A 587 35.58 10.54 -20.52
C LYS A 587 35.02 9.57 -19.47
N SER A 588 35.10 8.27 -19.76
CA SER A 588 34.78 7.25 -18.75
C SER A 588 35.67 7.44 -17.51
N GLY A 589 35.07 7.45 -16.32
CA GLY A 589 35.74 7.73 -15.05
C GLY A 589 35.75 9.21 -14.64
N GLU A 590 35.30 10.11 -15.51
CA GLU A 590 35.17 11.54 -15.22
C GLU A 590 33.72 11.91 -14.93
N VAL A 591 33.53 12.88 -14.05
CA VAL A 591 32.26 13.56 -13.80
C VAL A 591 32.48 15.07 -13.77
N TYR A 592 31.40 15.81 -14.01
CA TYR A 592 31.37 17.25 -13.79
C TYR A 592 30.35 17.57 -12.70
N PHE A 593 30.75 18.39 -11.73
CA PHE A 593 29.88 18.83 -10.65
C PHE A 593 30.34 20.20 -10.13
N ARG A 594 29.40 21.16 -10.14
CA ARG A 594 29.58 22.54 -9.66
C ARG A 594 28.49 22.84 -8.62
N PRO A 595 28.81 22.73 -7.32
CA PRO A 595 27.84 22.99 -6.25
C PRO A 595 27.63 24.46 -5.98
N THR A 596 26.43 24.81 -5.52
CA THR A 596 26.15 26.09 -4.87
C THR A 596 26.44 25.99 -3.35
N PHE A 597 27.21 26.95 -2.85
CA PHE A 597 27.64 27.10 -1.46
C PHE A 597 27.40 28.54 -1.02
N ASN A 598 26.62 28.75 0.05
CA ASN A 598 26.26 30.09 0.54
C ASN A 598 25.77 31.02 -0.60
N GLY A 599 24.92 30.49 -1.47
CA GLY A 599 24.37 31.20 -2.63
C GLY A 599 25.31 31.38 -3.83
N ARG A 600 26.58 31.00 -3.74
CA ARG A 600 27.56 31.14 -4.83
C ARG A 600 27.94 29.79 -5.42
N GLN A 601 28.17 29.74 -6.72
CA GLN A 601 28.54 28.51 -7.43
C GLN A 601 30.06 28.40 -7.50
N PHE A 602 30.61 27.24 -7.12
CA PHE A 602 32.06 27.04 -7.08
C PHE A 602 32.49 25.80 -7.85
N MET A 603 33.65 25.89 -8.48
CA MET A 603 34.39 24.70 -8.89
C MET A 603 35.01 24.07 -7.65
N ILE A 604 34.96 22.74 -7.58
CA ILE A 604 35.54 22.00 -6.47
C ILE A 604 37.06 21.92 -6.65
N ASP A 605 37.81 22.32 -5.61
CA ASP A 605 39.28 22.27 -5.61
C ASP A 605 39.85 20.84 -5.66
N SER A 606 39.08 19.87 -5.15
CA SER A 606 39.45 18.45 -5.22
C SER A 606 39.38 17.92 -6.65
N LYS A 607 40.35 17.09 -7.01
CA LYS A 607 40.39 16.38 -8.30
C LYS A 607 39.52 15.12 -8.33
N ILE A 608 39.09 14.63 -7.17
CA ILE A 608 38.32 13.39 -7.05
C ILE A 608 37.19 13.57 -6.02
N CYS A 609 36.12 12.81 -6.22
CA CYS A 609 35.05 12.65 -5.26
C CYS A 609 34.63 11.18 -5.22
N PHE A 610 34.00 10.75 -4.13
CA PHE A 610 33.19 9.54 -4.20
C PHE A 610 31.74 9.92 -4.50
N VAL A 611 31.07 9.04 -5.25
CA VAL A 611 29.66 9.14 -5.61
C VAL A 611 28.96 7.86 -5.18
N ALA A 612 27.82 8.02 -4.49
CA ALA A 612 27.01 6.92 -4.02
C ALA A 612 25.51 7.27 -4.08
N LYS A 613 24.64 6.27 -4.07
CA LYS A 613 23.18 6.44 -4.01
C LYS A 613 22.62 5.77 -2.77
N SER A 614 21.63 6.40 -2.13
CA SER A 614 20.92 5.76 -1.03
C SER A 614 19.66 5.04 -1.54
N PRO A 615 19.43 3.77 -1.17
CA PRO A 615 20.33 2.90 -0.40
C PRO A 615 21.36 2.19 -1.30
N SER A 616 22.54 1.86 -0.76
CA SER A 616 23.60 1.05 -1.40
C SER A 616 23.99 -0.11 -0.48
N TYR A 617 24.25 -1.30 -1.01
CA TYR A 617 24.56 -2.48 -0.18
C TYR A 617 25.81 -3.22 -0.63
N HIS A 618 26.40 -2.87 -1.77
CA HIS A 618 27.62 -3.49 -2.25
C HIS A 618 28.77 -2.48 -2.18
N LEU A 619 29.96 -2.93 -1.78
CA LEU A 619 31.15 -2.06 -1.68
C LEU A 619 31.48 -1.37 -3.01
N GLY A 620 31.17 -2.03 -4.13
CA GLY A 620 31.34 -1.49 -5.47
C GLY A 620 30.37 -0.38 -5.86
N ASP A 621 29.34 -0.10 -5.05
CA ASP A 621 28.33 0.94 -5.30
C ASP A 621 28.89 2.33 -4.99
N ILE A 622 29.94 2.42 -4.17
CA ILE A 622 30.70 3.65 -3.95
C ILE A 622 31.74 3.75 -5.06
N ARG A 623 31.60 4.77 -5.90
CA ARG A 623 32.50 5.02 -7.04
C ARG A 623 33.35 6.24 -6.77
N VAL A 624 34.66 6.09 -6.81
CA VAL A 624 35.60 7.21 -6.78
C VAL A 624 35.82 7.69 -8.21
N LEU A 625 35.37 8.90 -8.51
CA LEU A 625 35.36 9.48 -9.85
C LEU A 625 36.18 10.77 -9.89
N LYS A 626 36.72 11.07 -11.07
CA LYS A 626 37.53 12.26 -11.29
C LYS A 626 36.62 13.45 -11.55
N LEU A 627 36.75 14.49 -10.73
CA LEU A 627 36.12 15.78 -10.96
C LEU A 627 36.87 16.51 -12.08
N THR A 628 36.13 16.96 -13.08
CA THR A 628 36.67 17.68 -14.23
C THR A 628 35.86 18.93 -14.52
N SER A 629 36.50 19.89 -15.19
CA SER A 629 35.85 21.11 -15.67
C SER A 629 35.91 21.15 -17.18
N TYR A 630 34.77 21.45 -17.81
CA TYR A 630 34.65 21.64 -19.25
C TYR A 630 33.76 22.87 -19.48
N GLN A 631 34.23 23.80 -20.31
CA GLN A 631 33.52 25.06 -20.59
C GLN A 631 32.08 24.83 -21.08
N GLN A 632 31.88 23.76 -21.87
CA GLN A 632 30.57 23.38 -22.40
C GLN A 632 29.56 23.04 -21.29
N LEU A 633 30.01 22.63 -20.10
CA LEU A 633 29.17 22.21 -18.98
C LEU A 633 29.00 23.30 -17.91
N GLU A 634 29.62 24.48 -18.07
CA GLU A 634 29.66 25.53 -17.04
C GLU A 634 28.27 26.04 -16.60
N HIS A 635 27.31 26.04 -17.52
CA HIS A 635 25.92 26.41 -17.26
C HIS A 635 25.17 25.41 -16.36
N LEU A 636 25.72 24.21 -16.14
CA LEU A 636 25.14 23.20 -15.25
C LEU A 636 25.72 23.34 -13.84
N TYR A 637 24.85 23.49 -12.85
CA TYR A 637 25.18 23.53 -11.43
C TYR A 637 24.13 22.79 -10.61
N ASP A 638 24.52 22.36 -9.41
CA ASP A 638 23.68 21.56 -8.50
C ASP A 638 23.08 20.27 -9.12
N VAL A 639 23.73 19.78 -10.18
CA VAL A 639 23.50 18.50 -10.85
C VAL A 639 24.84 17.83 -11.11
N ILE A 640 24.92 16.51 -10.94
CA ILE A 640 26.12 15.74 -11.34
C ILE A 640 25.94 15.24 -12.77
N VAL A 641 26.88 15.62 -13.63
CA VAL A 641 26.90 15.21 -15.04
C VAL A 641 27.75 13.96 -15.17
N PHE A 642 27.13 12.89 -15.67
CA PHE A 642 27.78 11.61 -15.94
C PHE A 642 28.19 11.49 -17.41
N PRO A 643 29.30 10.81 -17.70
CA PRO A 643 29.77 10.63 -19.06
C PRO A 643 28.79 9.72 -19.81
N THR A 644 28.55 10.05 -21.07
CA THR A 644 27.82 9.16 -21.97
C THR A 644 28.72 8.13 -22.63
N LYS A 645 30.04 8.14 -22.33
CA LYS A 645 31.08 7.21 -22.82
C LYS A 645 31.45 6.15 -21.77
N GLY A 646 31.98 5.03 -22.23
CA GLY A 646 32.53 3.98 -21.38
C GLY A 646 31.96 2.61 -21.72
N GLN A 647 32.35 1.61 -20.93
CA GLN A 647 31.84 0.24 -21.07
C GLN A 647 30.46 0.08 -20.42
N ARG A 648 30.23 0.79 -19.31
CA ARG A 648 29.04 0.76 -18.47
C ARG A 648 28.78 2.17 -17.92
N PRO A 649 27.54 2.67 -17.88
CA PRO A 649 27.25 4.00 -17.33
C PRO A 649 27.46 4.02 -15.81
N HIS A 650 28.13 5.05 -15.29
CA HIS A 650 28.36 5.21 -13.85
C HIS A 650 27.09 5.19 -13.00
N PRO A 651 25.94 5.78 -13.40
CA PRO A 651 24.65 5.57 -12.74
C PRO A 651 24.36 4.09 -12.47
N ASN A 652 24.52 3.22 -13.46
CA ASN A 652 24.27 1.80 -13.32
C ASN A 652 25.33 1.09 -12.46
N GLU A 653 26.58 1.57 -12.44
CA GLU A 653 27.60 1.10 -11.51
C GLU A 653 27.28 1.45 -10.05
N ILE A 654 26.52 2.53 -9.82
CA ILE A 654 26.12 3.03 -8.51
C ILE A 654 24.73 2.50 -8.17
N ALA A 655 24.66 1.35 -7.50
CA ALA A 655 23.39 0.78 -7.03
C ALA A 655 22.33 0.52 -8.13
N GLY A 656 22.76 0.27 -9.37
CA GLY A 656 21.85 0.00 -10.50
C GLY A 656 20.98 1.20 -10.88
N SER A 657 21.45 2.42 -10.60
CA SER A 657 20.70 3.65 -10.77
C SER A 657 20.46 4.03 -12.23
N ASP A 658 19.44 4.85 -12.46
CA ASP A 658 19.16 5.53 -13.72
C ASP A 658 19.24 7.06 -13.55
N LEU A 659 18.77 7.82 -14.53
CA LEU A 659 18.72 9.28 -14.54
C LEU A 659 17.26 9.80 -14.56
N ASP A 660 16.28 9.00 -14.10
CA ASP A 660 14.85 9.33 -14.13
C ASP A 660 14.35 10.15 -12.91
N GLY A 661 15.31 10.56 -12.08
CA GLY A 661 15.14 11.37 -10.87
C GLY A 661 15.98 10.91 -9.68
N ASP A 662 16.90 9.97 -9.90
CA ASP A 662 17.83 9.53 -8.87
C ASP A 662 18.78 10.65 -8.44
N LYS A 663 19.03 10.71 -7.13
CA LYS A 663 19.93 11.68 -6.50
C LYS A 663 21.15 10.95 -5.93
N TYR A 664 22.31 11.57 -6.11
CA TYR A 664 23.61 10.99 -5.77
C TYR A 664 24.26 11.82 -4.68
N LEU A 665 24.74 11.16 -3.63
CA LEU A 665 25.67 11.75 -2.68
C LEU A 665 27.00 11.92 -3.39
N ILE A 666 27.47 13.15 -3.48
CA ILE A 666 28.76 13.52 -4.05
C ILE A 666 29.57 14.10 -2.92
N CYS A 667 30.67 13.46 -2.56
CA CYS A 667 31.50 13.86 -1.43
C CYS A 667 32.95 14.00 -1.87
N TRP A 668 33.52 15.18 -1.61
CA TRP A 668 34.90 15.52 -1.93
C TRP A 668 35.70 15.86 -0.67
N ASP A 669 35.26 15.36 0.49
CA ASP A 669 36.05 15.36 1.71
C ASP A 669 37.16 14.31 1.61
N ASN A 670 38.42 14.75 1.65
CA ASN A 670 39.59 13.88 1.52
C ASN A 670 39.64 12.79 2.60
N ASP A 671 39.11 13.06 3.80
CA ASP A 671 39.10 12.08 4.89
C ASP A 671 38.14 10.91 4.60
N LEU A 672 37.18 11.10 3.70
CA LEU A 672 36.11 10.15 3.40
C LEU A 672 36.24 9.51 2.01
N ILE A 673 37.30 9.83 1.25
CA ILE A 673 37.51 9.26 -0.09
C ILE A 673 38.28 7.94 0.03
N PRO A 674 37.68 6.80 -0.38
CA PRO A 674 38.38 5.51 -0.35
C PRO A 674 39.59 5.49 -1.29
N ASN A 675 40.66 4.83 -0.83
CA ASN A 675 41.87 4.64 -1.65
C ASN A 675 41.73 3.50 -2.68
N GLN A 676 40.70 2.66 -2.55
CA GLN A 676 40.45 1.51 -3.43
C GLN A 676 38.98 1.46 -3.82
N MET A 677 38.73 0.92 -5.02
CA MET A 677 37.38 0.66 -5.52
C MET A 677 37.17 -0.83 -5.77
N ASN A 678 36.02 -1.33 -5.33
CA ASN A 678 35.58 -2.67 -5.68
C ASN A 678 34.88 -2.66 -7.05
N LYS A 679 34.79 -3.84 -7.67
CA LYS A 679 33.98 -4.00 -8.89
C LYS A 679 32.51 -3.73 -8.56
N PRO A 680 31.78 -2.95 -9.38
CA PRO A 680 30.35 -2.73 -9.17
C PRO A 680 29.58 -4.03 -9.31
N MET A 681 28.49 -4.19 -8.56
CA MET A 681 27.61 -5.35 -8.66
C MET A 681 26.96 -5.41 -10.05
N ASP A 682 26.62 -6.60 -10.54
CA ASP A 682 25.77 -6.71 -11.73
C ASP A 682 24.31 -6.53 -11.33
N TYR A 683 23.65 -5.53 -11.93
CA TYR A 683 22.26 -5.17 -11.68
C TYR A 683 21.31 -5.68 -12.77
N ASN A 684 21.81 -6.50 -13.71
CA ASN A 684 20.99 -7.06 -14.77
C ASN A 684 19.89 -7.97 -14.18
N SER A 685 18.63 -7.58 -14.36
CA SER A 685 17.49 -8.40 -13.93
C SER A 685 17.40 -9.67 -14.76
N THR A 686 17.51 -10.83 -14.10
CA THR A 686 17.38 -12.15 -14.74
C THR A 686 15.93 -12.68 -14.74
N ALA A 687 15.01 -12.00 -14.05
CA ALA A 687 13.65 -12.48 -13.84
C ALA A 687 12.71 -12.11 -15.00
N LYS A 688 12.18 -13.11 -15.70
CA LYS A 688 11.11 -12.92 -16.68
C LYS A 688 9.79 -12.67 -15.94
N ALA A 689 9.22 -11.48 -16.13
CA ALA A 689 7.95 -11.11 -15.54
C ALA A 689 6.81 -11.91 -16.18
N LYS A 690 5.91 -12.50 -15.38
CA LYS A 690 4.78 -13.28 -15.90
C LYS A 690 3.81 -12.36 -16.65
N GLU A 691 3.50 -12.70 -17.89
CA GLU A 691 2.52 -11.98 -18.69
C GLU A 691 1.13 -12.63 -18.58
N SER A 692 0.08 -11.82 -18.70
CA SER A 692 -1.31 -12.24 -18.78
C SER A 692 -1.99 -11.49 -19.92
N GLU A 693 -2.79 -12.19 -20.73
CA GLU A 693 -3.54 -11.56 -21.82
C GLU A 693 -4.57 -10.55 -21.30
N PHE A 694 -5.20 -10.89 -20.17
CA PHE A 694 -6.19 -10.08 -19.47
C PHE A 694 -5.73 -9.79 -18.04
N ILE A 695 -5.75 -8.52 -17.66
CA ILE A 695 -5.51 -8.06 -16.30
C ILE A 695 -6.79 -7.36 -15.84
N THR A 696 -7.42 -7.92 -14.83
CA THR A 696 -8.68 -7.49 -14.25
C THR A 696 -8.47 -6.52 -13.09
N ARG A 697 -9.50 -5.72 -12.78
CA ARG A 697 -9.54 -4.87 -11.56
C ARG A 697 -9.23 -5.66 -10.30
N LYS A 698 -9.77 -6.88 -10.18
CA LYS A 698 -9.53 -7.77 -9.05
C LYS A 698 -8.06 -8.12 -8.89
N GLU A 699 -7.36 -8.44 -9.99
CA GLU A 699 -5.92 -8.72 -9.94
C GLU A 699 -5.10 -7.49 -9.53
N MET A 700 -5.51 -6.29 -9.93
CA MET A 700 -4.89 -5.03 -9.49
C MET A 700 -5.05 -4.79 -7.98
N ILE A 701 -6.24 -5.08 -7.44
CA ILE A 701 -6.54 -5.01 -6.01
C ILE A 701 -5.77 -6.08 -5.23
N SER A 702 -5.76 -7.33 -5.70
CA SER A 702 -4.98 -8.41 -5.08
C SER A 702 -3.48 -8.12 -5.16
N HIS A 703 -2.99 -7.46 -6.22
CA HIS A 703 -1.60 -7.00 -6.28
C HIS A 703 -1.29 -5.98 -5.17
N PHE A 704 -2.16 -4.98 -4.98
CA PHE A 704 -2.04 -4.01 -3.89
C PHE A 704 -2.04 -4.67 -2.52
N ALA A 705 -3.07 -5.47 -2.22
CA ALA A 705 -3.24 -6.09 -0.91
C ALA A 705 -2.06 -7.02 -0.56
N ASN A 706 -1.48 -7.71 -1.55
CA ASN A 706 -0.36 -8.61 -1.34
C ASN A 706 1.02 -7.97 -1.44
N ALA A 707 1.15 -6.68 -1.76
CA ALA A 707 2.43 -6.03 -1.99
C ALA A 707 3.38 -6.13 -0.79
N GLN A 708 2.86 -6.04 0.44
CA GLN A 708 3.68 -6.13 1.66
C GLN A 708 4.24 -7.52 1.94
N LYS A 709 3.48 -8.59 1.66
CA LYS A 709 4.00 -9.97 1.77
C LYS A 709 5.19 -10.20 0.84
N ASN A 710 5.25 -9.44 -0.25
CA ASN A 710 6.31 -9.50 -1.24
C ASN A 710 7.44 -8.49 -0.93
N ASN A 711 7.23 -7.51 -0.05
CA ASN A 711 8.22 -6.49 0.28
C ASN A 711 9.18 -6.99 1.38
N GLN A 712 10.31 -7.56 0.96
CA GLN A 712 11.32 -8.09 1.87
C GLN A 712 12.49 -7.14 2.15
N SER A 713 12.51 -5.95 1.53
CA SER A 713 13.67 -5.03 1.62
C SER A 713 14.03 -4.67 3.06
N GLY A 714 13.04 -4.39 3.92
CA GLY A 714 13.29 -4.09 5.34
C GLY A 714 13.85 -5.28 6.14
N ILE A 715 13.43 -6.51 5.82
CA ILE A 715 13.97 -7.72 6.48
C ILE A 715 15.40 -7.99 5.99
N ILE A 716 15.65 -7.81 4.69
CA ILE A 716 16.97 -7.95 4.08
C ILE A 716 17.92 -6.91 4.66
N ASP A 717 17.49 -5.65 4.78
CA ASP A 717 18.25 -4.58 5.42
C ASP A 717 18.63 -4.95 6.86
N HIS A 718 17.68 -5.44 7.65
CA HIS A 718 17.94 -5.88 9.02
C HIS A 718 18.98 -7.01 9.08
N TYR A 719 18.86 -8.04 8.23
CA TYR A 719 19.85 -9.13 8.20
C TYR A 719 21.21 -8.67 7.66
N TYR A 720 21.22 -7.77 6.69
CA TYR A 720 22.46 -7.21 6.16
C TYR A 720 23.23 -6.49 7.25
N ASN A 721 22.55 -5.61 8.01
CA ASN A 721 23.15 -4.90 9.14
C ASN A 721 23.70 -5.87 10.21
N TYR A 722 22.96 -6.95 10.52
CA TYR A 722 23.43 -7.98 11.44
C TYR A 722 24.76 -8.62 10.98
N TRP A 723 24.81 -9.10 9.73
CA TRP A 723 25.99 -9.76 9.21
C TRP A 723 27.15 -8.79 8.96
N ALA A 724 26.86 -7.55 8.58
CA ALA A 724 27.87 -6.51 8.42
C ALA A 724 28.56 -6.22 9.75
N ASN A 725 27.80 -6.12 10.84
CA ASN A 725 28.35 -5.92 12.18
C ASN A 725 29.16 -7.14 12.66
N LEU A 726 28.69 -8.36 12.41
CA LEU A 726 29.32 -9.58 12.94
C LEU A 726 30.54 -10.03 12.14
N LEU A 727 30.46 -10.02 10.81
CA LEU A 727 31.45 -10.61 9.91
C LEU A 727 32.12 -9.59 8.98
N GLY A 728 31.67 -8.34 9.01
CA GLY A 728 32.08 -7.31 8.06
C GLY A 728 31.29 -7.36 6.74
N VAL A 729 31.30 -6.22 6.06
CA VAL A 729 30.56 -5.99 4.80
C VAL A 729 31.01 -6.88 3.65
N ASN A 730 32.28 -7.30 3.64
CA ASN A 730 32.81 -8.13 2.57
C ASN A 730 32.43 -9.62 2.72
N SER A 731 31.69 -9.98 3.77
CA SER A 731 31.23 -11.34 4.01
C SER A 731 30.36 -11.87 2.86
N THR A 732 30.35 -13.19 2.69
CA THR A 732 29.49 -13.85 1.70
C THR A 732 28.01 -13.57 1.95
N GLN A 733 27.61 -13.40 3.20
CA GLN A 733 26.26 -13.14 3.65
C GLN A 733 25.81 -11.74 3.20
N CYS A 734 26.62 -10.71 3.46
CA CYS A 734 26.34 -9.34 3.03
C CYS A 734 26.25 -9.23 1.50
N ARG A 735 27.16 -9.86 0.76
CA ARG A 735 27.13 -9.87 -0.71
C ARG A 735 25.83 -10.49 -1.27
N ARG A 736 25.44 -11.67 -0.78
CA ARG A 736 24.18 -12.32 -1.20
C ARG A 736 22.94 -11.53 -0.76
N LEU A 737 23.00 -10.86 0.39
CA LEU A 737 21.91 -9.97 0.83
C LEU A 737 21.81 -8.70 -0.01
N ALA A 738 22.93 -8.16 -0.50
CA ALA A 738 22.95 -7.03 -1.42
C ALA A 738 22.29 -7.38 -2.77
N GLU A 739 22.58 -8.56 -3.31
CA GLU A 739 21.92 -9.11 -4.51
C GLU A 739 20.40 -9.23 -4.29
N LEU A 740 19.98 -9.86 -3.18
CA LEU A 740 18.57 -9.99 -2.82
C LEU A 740 17.89 -8.63 -2.59
N PHE A 741 18.61 -7.65 -2.05
CA PHE A 741 18.07 -6.31 -1.85
C PHE A 741 17.76 -5.65 -3.21
N SER A 742 18.68 -5.76 -4.18
CA SER A 742 18.44 -5.27 -5.53
C SER A 742 17.21 -5.92 -6.16
N GLU A 743 17.07 -7.25 -6.06
CA GLU A 743 15.88 -7.93 -6.55
C GLU A 743 14.60 -7.46 -5.84
N ALA A 744 14.67 -7.21 -4.53
CA ALA A 744 13.54 -6.74 -3.73
C ALA A 744 13.07 -5.32 -4.09
N VAL A 745 13.97 -4.44 -4.54
CA VAL A 745 13.62 -3.09 -5.01
C VAL A 745 12.82 -3.14 -6.30
N ASP A 746 13.12 -4.09 -7.19
CA ASP A 746 12.42 -4.25 -8.46
C ASP A 746 11.22 -5.22 -8.41
N ALA A 747 11.11 -6.03 -7.36
CA ALA A 747 9.98 -6.94 -7.13
C ALA A 747 8.59 -6.30 -7.31
N PRO A 748 8.32 -5.04 -6.87
CA PRO A 748 7.04 -4.38 -7.12
C PRO A 748 6.72 -4.15 -8.61
N LYS A 749 7.75 -4.05 -9.47
CA LYS A 749 7.61 -3.83 -10.92
C LYS A 749 7.60 -5.15 -11.69
N THR A 750 8.32 -6.17 -11.22
CA THR A 750 8.45 -7.48 -11.88
C THR A 750 7.40 -8.49 -11.43
N GLY A 751 6.84 -8.29 -10.22
CA GLY A 751 5.95 -9.25 -9.57
C GLY A 751 6.67 -10.44 -8.93
N GLN A 752 8.01 -10.41 -8.89
CA GLN A 752 8.83 -11.48 -8.32
C GLN A 752 8.62 -11.58 -6.81
N ARG A 753 8.51 -12.82 -6.31
CA ARG A 753 8.53 -13.09 -4.87
C ARG A 753 9.95 -13.39 -4.44
N ILE A 754 10.53 -12.49 -3.66
CA ILE A 754 11.84 -12.71 -3.06
C ILE A 754 11.70 -13.75 -1.95
N ARG A 755 12.69 -14.63 -1.80
CA ARG A 755 12.76 -15.58 -0.68
C ARG A 755 14.16 -15.51 -0.11
N ILE A 756 14.28 -15.02 1.12
CA ILE A 756 15.56 -15.05 1.84
C ILE A 756 15.92 -16.51 2.18
N PRO A 757 17.07 -17.03 1.69
CA PRO A 757 17.59 -18.35 2.04
C PRO A 757 17.77 -18.53 3.55
N ALA A 758 17.67 -19.77 4.03
CA ALA A 758 17.72 -20.04 5.48
C ALA A 758 19.07 -19.69 6.10
N GLU A 759 20.16 -19.90 5.36
CA GLU A 759 21.53 -19.62 5.77
C GLU A 759 21.86 -18.13 5.91
N LEU A 760 21.04 -17.25 5.32
CA LEU A 760 21.19 -15.79 5.48
C LEU A 760 20.37 -15.25 6.66
N LYS A 761 19.55 -16.09 7.31
CA LYS A 761 18.72 -15.69 8.44
C LYS A 761 19.50 -15.91 9.74
N PRO A 762 19.69 -14.87 10.58
CA PRO A 762 20.28 -15.04 11.89
C PRO A 762 19.44 -15.99 12.75
N SER A 763 20.10 -16.86 13.52
CA SER A 763 19.45 -17.85 14.39
C SER A 763 18.73 -17.18 15.56
N ARG A 764 17.86 -17.93 16.24
CA ARG A 764 17.05 -17.40 17.35
C ARG A 764 17.89 -16.97 18.57
N LYS A 765 19.03 -17.63 18.81
CA LYS A 765 19.99 -17.28 19.88
C LYS A 765 20.78 -16.02 19.52
N GLU A 766 21.23 -15.93 18.28
CA GLU A 766 21.92 -14.76 17.72
C GLU A 766 21.04 -13.50 17.73
N LYS A 767 19.75 -13.64 17.43
CA LYS A 767 18.76 -12.55 17.54
C LYS A 767 18.56 -12.03 18.96
N GLN A 768 18.69 -12.90 19.97
CA GLN A 768 18.56 -12.53 21.38
C GLN A 768 19.80 -11.80 21.91
N GLN A 769 21.00 -12.18 21.47
CA GLN A 769 22.24 -11.45 21.81
C GLN A 769 22.23 -10.01 21.29
N LEU A 770 21.77 -9.79 20.05
CA LEU A 770 21.68 -8.45 19.46
C LEU A 770 20.70 -7.53 20.22
N ASN A 771 19.52 -8.06 20.58
CA ASN A 771 18.54 -7.30 21.36
C ASN A 771 19.06 -6.94 22.77
N ASN A 772 19.87 -7.81 23.37
CA ASN A 772 20.48 -7.60 24.68
C ASN A 772 21.62 -6.57 24.63
N GLU A 773 22.43 -6.55 23.57
CA GLU A 773 23.44 -5.49 23.36
C GLU A 773 22.76 -4.12 23.17
N THR A 774 21.65 -4.08 22.42
CA THR A 774 20.88 -2.84 22.21
C THR A 774 20.24 -2.31 23.51
N THR A 775 19.74 -3.19 24.39
CA THR A 775 19.17 -2.81 25.71
C THR A 775 20.23 -2.55 26.78
N SER A 776 21.43 -3.13 26.67
CA SER A 776 22.55 -2.84 27.58
C SER A 776 23.13 -1.43 27.41
N ILE A 777 23.04 -0.86 26.20
CA ILE A 777 23.43 0.54 25.93
C ILE A 777 22.37 1.52 26.50
N GLU A 778 21.08 1.19 26.40
CA GLU A 778 19.99 2.00 26.98
C GLU A 778 20.00 2.00 28.53
N THR A 779 20.59 0.99 29.17
CA THR A 779 20.62 0.88 30.64
C THR A 779 21.91 1.39 31.29
N THR A 780 22.98 1.65 30.51
CA THR A 780 24.25 2.16 31.05
C THR A 780 24.51 3.65 30.78
N GLN A 781 23.67 4.34 30.01
CA GLN A 781 23.71 5.81 29.87
C GLN A 781 22.47 6.49 30.46
N GLY A 782 22.18 6.18 31.72
CA GLY A 782 21.54 7.13 32.63
C GLY A 782 22.60 8.02 33.27
N CYS A 783 23.20 8.93 32.50
CA CYS A 783 24.09 9.96 33.05
C CYS A 783 24.07 11.21 32.18
N HIS A 784 23.46 12.26 32.74
CA HIS A 784 23.67 13.69 32.49
C HIS A 784 24.10 14.12 31.08
N ILE A 785 23.12 14.62 30.31
CA ILE A 785 23.28 15.79 29.44
C ILE A 785 22.15 16.76 29.79
#